data_AF-A0A2T0VW79-F1
#
_entry.id   AF-A0A2T0VW79-F1
#
_cell.length_a   1.000
_cell.length_b   1.000
_cell.length_c   1.000
_cell.angle_alpha   90.00
_cell.angle_beta   90.00
_cell.angle_gamma   90.00
#
_symmetry.space_group_name_H-M   'P 1'
#
loop_
_entity.id
_entity.type
_entity.pdbx_description
1 polymer ?
#
loop_
_entity_poly.entity_id
_entity_poly.type
_entity_poly.pdbx_seq_one_letter_code
_entity_poly.pdbx_strand_id
1 'polypeptide(L)'
;MTGKKKIAVIGGGVGAITSAYAITQLPNWQDEYDITLYQLGWRLGGKGASGRNMDHAARIEEHGLHIWAGFYENGFRLMRDCYDQLNSTGLRSPNAPLGTIEKAFTGLNRFLLAEEIETDGKKTIHPWLIEFAPNGQTPGTGGVLPTPFSYFQELLESVVNFIEKILEEIEKGKSYVTPDRFKPALKRKGLATQQRSPLHQMRDYAHAMPKDANQHTQSDLMVLADMARHAQNWLASDKDINGVLSDEARRFKYIIDLSLAFFRGTIDNGLFLHGFNAIDDHEISQWLLDYGASDQAVYSAVFRGCYDYVFGYPGGMTDHRSVGAGTAIRGLLRLAFSYKGSLFYKMMAGMGDTIFGPYYQILKHRGVKFKFFNAATHLALDDSKTFVDRIDMVEQAVVNSGDYDPFVPVKGLPCWPSKPLWGQLKNGAELEASGIDFECEKEPPTGTAYSLKRGKDFDEIILGASLGSLPYMASELVAASNRWKLMLDKVQTVATQAAQFWVDKTAAEMGWNDVVAKHNIGDIPSDLKTVITSFIEPLDTWADMSDLIGREDWSNPGPASIAYFCSPAKDAGVDPIPFEDRVLEWANNSLLQMWPKAEKNGKFDLDLLHSGKAKTGPEKFKSQYFRQNFYGSERYVLSVPGSVQYRLPPDGTGFENLYAAGDWTRCGINAGCVEAATISGLGAARGLTGADIEIVGEGDLIIDNGPGDAARLASPYAQSANWPLTPFFGVGELDGFFSFHAVDATTLKNVLPKGMTLHPQATTPEGTHPVSILANQQIGVRPTILPRLLGFRNYNEAIIAINDVQVEGHDGVFAYLPNLYLNSNLPRLAGVWFYGYNKKLGKLSMGNDHYTVATEQGSPIWSAKYAQRDMQRPLTDYGALGDVARRANQVVVTLNKWGKWQFSNLDFGLTSAQVAGVHAQIDVQNAELANLPAGKMISQPLQINAGENSPQSALPGAFRIWTSWTLSNPFDSGRIARLEAARNRL
;
A
#
# COMPACT_ATOMS: atom_id res chain seq x y z
N MET A 1 -3.74 35.84 -14.19
CA MET A 1 -3.59 34.43 -14.59
C MET A 1 -2.51 33.84 -13.70
N THR A 2 -2.86 32.92 -12.82
CA THR A 2 -1.88 32.16 -12.04
C THR A 2 -1.12 31.24 -13.00
N GLY A 3 0.22 31.26 -12.99
CA GLY A 3 1.03 30.41 -13.87
C GLY A 3 0.86 28.91 -13.57
N LYS A 4 1.38 28.06 -14.46
CA LYS A 4 1.42 26.60 -14.24
C LYS A 4 2.10 26.27 -12.91
N LYS A 5 1.54 25.34 -12.16
CA LYS A 5 2.11 24.82 -10.92
C LYS A 5 3.28 23.90 -11.25
N LYS A 6 4.46 24.20 -10.70
CA LYS A 6 5.68 23.45 -10.98
C LYS A 6 5.79 22.25 -10.03
N ILE A 7 6.05 21.07 -10.59
CA ILE A 7 6.20 19.82 -9.82
C ILE A 7 7.64 19.34 -9.97
N ALA A 8 8.35 19.24 -8.84
CA ALA A 8 9.64 18.56 -8.77
C ALA A 8 9.42 17.09 -8.38
N VAL A 9 9.77 16.17 -9.26
CA VAL A 9 9.73 14.72 -8.99
C VAL A 9 11.15 14.27 -8.67
N ILE A 10 11.38 13.78 -7.45
CA ILE A 10 12.71 13.34 -6.98
C ILE A 10 12.80 11.82 -7.05
N GLY A 11 13.59 11.30 -7.99
CA GLY A 11 13.75 9.87 -8.25
C GLY A 11 12.85 9.34 -9.38
N GLY A 12 13.34 8.34 -10.10
CA GLY A 12 12.73 7.76 -11.31
C GLY A 12 12.21 6.32 -11.16
N GLY A 13 11.87 5.89 -9.94
CA GLY A 13 11.29 4.57 -9.67
C GLY A 13 9.82 4.43 -10.08
N VAL A 14 9.24 3.24 -9.88
CA VAL A 14 7.83 2.93 -10.28
C VAL A 14 6.83 3.93 -9.71
N GLY A 15 6.92 4.28 -8.41
CA GLY A 15 5.98 5.22 -7.79
C GLY A 15 6.03 6.61 -8.43
N ALA A 16 7.23 7.15 -8.61
CA ALA A 16 7.42 8.44 -9.26
C ALA A 16 6.90 8.48 -10.70
N ILE A 17 7.28 7.48 -11.51
CA ILE A 17 6.95 7.48 -12.93
C ILE A 17 5.45 7.29 -13.15
N THR A 18 4.80 6.46 -12.32
CA THR A 18 3.35 6.26 -12.38
C THR A 18 2.57 7.47 -11.86
N SER A 19 3.11 8.20 -10.87
CA SER A 19 2.53 9.48 -10.44
C SER A 19 2.54 10.50 -11.58
N ALA A 20 3.70 10.71 -12.20
CA ALA A 20 3.84 11.63 -13.33
C ALA A 20 2.93 11.19 -14.49
N TYR A 21 2.90 9.89 -14.80
CA TYR A 21 2.04 9.35 -15.84
C TYR A 21 0.56 9.65 -15.59
N ALA A 22 0.06 9.36 -14.39
CA ALA A 22 -1.32 9.61 -13.99
C ALA A 22 -1.69 11.11 -14.06
N ILE A 23 -0.81 12.00 -13.60
CA ILE A 23 -1.05 13.46 -13.73
C ILE A 23 -1.16 13.84 -15.21
N THR A 24 -0.30 13.31 -16.07
CA THR A 24 -0.37 13.60 -17.52
C THR A 24 -1.50 12.90 -18.28
N GLN A 25 -2.31 12.08 -17.61
CA GLN A 25 -3.56 11.55 -18.15
C GLN A 25 -4.75 12.48 -17.88
N LEU A 26 -4.60 13.45 -16.97
CA LEU A 26 -5.68 14.39 -16.66
C LEU A 26 -5.96 15.33 -17.86
N PRO A 27 -7.23 15.67 -18.12
CA PRO A 27 -7.56 16.68 -19.12
C PRO A 27 -6.87 18.01 -18.82
N ASN A 28 -6.31 18.67 -19.84
CA ASN A 28 -5.65 19.98 -19.75
C ASN A 28 -4.50 20.06 -18.74
N TRP A 29 -3.89 18.93 -18.33
CA TRP A 29 -2.78 18.94 -17.38
C TRP A 29 -1.64 19.86 -17.82
N GLN A 30 -1.42 20.02 -19.14
CA GLN A 30 -0.39 20.90 -19.67
C GLN A 30 -0.62 22.35 -19.29
N ASP A 31 -1.86 22.79 -19.09
CA ASP A 31 -2.20 24.17 -18.71
C ASP A 31 -2.08 24.39 -17.21
N GLU A 32 -2.14 23.31 -16.43
CA GLU A 32 -2.11 23.34 -14.97
C GLU A 32 -0.73 23.08 -14.39
N TYR A 33 0.08 22.20 -15.01
CA TYR A 33 1.31 21.68 -14.41
C TYR A 33 2.55 21.80 -15.33
N ASP A 34 3.70 22.04 -14.71
CA ASP A 34 5.03 21.94 -15.32
C ASP A 34 5.87 20.93 -14.53
N ILE A 35 6.10 19.75 -15.10
CA ILE A 35 6.66 18.59 -14.39
C ILE A 35 8.13 18.40 -14.78
N THR A 36 9.01 18.39 -13.77
CA THR A 36 10.44 18.07 -13.95
C THR A 36 10.83 16.91 -13.05
N LEU A 37 11.36 15.84 -13.63
CA LEU A 37 11.89 14.68 -12.92
C LEU A 37 13.41 14.77 -12.81
N TYR A 38 13.92 14.73 -11.58
CA TYR A 38 15.34 14.72 -11.24
C TYR A 38 15.76 13.29 -10.90
N GLN A 39 16.76 12.80 -11.63
CA GLN A 39 17.26 11.43 -11.49
C GLN A 39 18.75 11.46 -11.16
N LEU A 40 19.13 10.68 -10.15
CA LEU A 40 20.49 10.58 -9.64
C LEU A 40 21.49 10.16 -10.74
N GLY A 41 21.16 9.11 -11.51
CA GLY A 41 22.00 8.56 -12.57
C GLY A 41 21.55 8.90 -13.99
N TRP A 42 21.92 8.05 -14.95
CA TRP A 42 21.64 8.20 -16.39
C TRP A 42 20.36 7.49 -16.85
N ARG A 43 19.76 6.69 -15.98
CA ARG A 43 18.58 5.88 -16.29
C ARG A 43 17.51 5.92 -15.21
N LEU A 44 16.28 5.61 -15.61
CA LEU A 44 15.15 5.45 -14.71
C LEU A 44 15.06 4.00 -14.22
N GLY A 45 14.28 3.78 -13.17
CA GLY A 45 13.92 2.44 -12.72
C GLY A 45 14.06 2.21 -11.23
N GLY A 46 15.03 2.87 -10.58
CA GLY A 46 15.41 2.54 -9.21
C GLY A 46 15.70 1.04 -9.09
N LYS A 47 15.04 0.36 -8.15
CA LYS A 47 15.13 -1.11 -7.98
C LYS A 47 14.73 -1.93 -9.21
N GLY A 48 13.94 -1.36 -10.13
CA GLY A 48 13.57 -1.97 -11.40
C GLY A 48 14.46 -1.58 -12.58
N ALA A 49 15.60 -0.93 -12.33
CA ALA A 49 16.54 -0.56 -13.38
C ALA A 49 17.20 -1.81 -13.98
N SER A 50 17.37 -1.81 -15.30
CA SER A 50 18.15 -2.79 -16.04
C SER A 50 19.06 -2.09 -17.05
N GLY A 51 20.09 -2.77 -17.54
CA GLY A 51 21.04 -2.20 -18.49
C GLY A 51 21.38 -3.14 -19.65
N ARG A 52 21.79 -2.57 -20.77
CA ARG A 52 22.40 -3.27 -21.91
C ARG A 52 23.91 -3.15 -21.84
N ASN A 53 24.59 -4.29 -21.64
CA ASN A 53 26.03 -4.32 -21.65
C ASN A 53 26.56 -4.48 -23.07
N MET A 54 26.89 -3.36 -23.70
CA MET A 54 27.38 -3.31 -25.08
C MET A 54 28.73 -4.03 -25.26
N ASP A 55 29.52 -4.20 -24.20
CA ASP A 55 30.80 -4.94 -24.25
C ASP A 55 30.60 -6.47 -24.33
N HIS A 56 29.38 -6.94 -24.05
CA HIS A 56 28.98 -8.34 -23.99
C HIS A 56 27.66 -8.56 -24.74
N ALA A 57 27.68 -8.39 -26.08
CA ALA A 57 26.55 -8.72 -26.95
C ALA A 57 25.25 -7.99 -26.56
N ALA A 58 25.33 -6.76 -26.04
CA ALA A 58 24.17 -6.00 -25.55
C ALA A 58 23.27 -6.83 -24.60
N ARG A 59 23.87 -7.73 -23.81
CA ARG A 59 23.15 -8.60 -22.88
C ARG A 59 22.43 -7.78 -21.82
N ILE A 60 21.33 -8.30 -21.31
CA ILE A 60 20.51 -7.65 -20.28
C ILE A 60 21.14 -7.94 -18.93
N GLU A 61 21.44 -6.88 -18.18
CA GLU A 61 21.94 -6.93 -16.81
C GLU A 61 20.89 -6.28 -15.90
N GLU A 62 20.21 -7.10 -15.10
CA GLU A 62 19.13 -6.69 -14.22
C GLU A 62 19.65 -6.27 -12.85
N HIS A 63 18.95 -5.32 -12.21
CA HIS A 63 19.17 -5.03 -10.79
C HIS A 63 18.90 -6.25 -9.89
N GLY A 64 17.93 -7.08 -10.28
CA GLY A 64 17.52 -8.31 -9.61
C GLY A 64 16.43 -9.02 -10.41
N LEU A 65 15.95 -10.15 -9.91
CA LEU A 65 14.89 -10.90 -10.59
C LEU A 65 13.54 -10.19 -10.41
N HIS A 66 12.88 -9.87 -11.53
CA HIS A 66 11.56 -9.25 -11.53
C HIS A 66 10.54 -10.09 -12.30
N ILE A 67 9.44 -10.44 -11.63
CA ILE A 67 8.28 -11.08 -12.23
C ILE A 67 7.01 -10.39 -11.74
N TRP A 68 6.05 -10.16 -12.64
CA TRP A 68 4.79 -9.51 -12.26
C TRP A 68 3.75 -10.56 -11.92
N ALA A 69 3.01 -10.37 -10.84
CA ALA A 69 1.88 -11.25 -10.54
C ALA A 69 0.66 -10.83 -11.38
N GLY A 70 -0.15 -11.79 -11.79
CA GLY A 70 -1.35 -11.54 -12.61
C GLY A 70 -2.44 -10.75 -11.90
N PHE A 71 -2.32 -10.52 -10.58
CA PHE A 71 -3.22 -9.67 -9.80
C PHE A 71 -2.78 -8.20 -9.76
N TYR A 72 -1.65 -7.83 -10.40
CA TYR A 72 -1.14 -6.44 -10.43
C TYR A 72 -2.02 -5.54 -11.31
N GLU A 73 -3.21 -5.20 -10.83
CA GLU A 73 -4.22 -4.48 -11.60
C GLU A 73 -3.78 -3.09 -12.02
N ASN A 74 -3.25 -2.28 -11.09
CA ASN A 74 -2.91 -0.90 -11.41
C ASN A 74 -1.67 -0.84 -12.30
N GLY A 75 -0.66 -1.68 -12.04
CA GLY A 75 0.53 -1.79 -12.87
C GLY A 75 0.21 -2.16 -14.32
N PHE A 76 -0.58 -3.21 -14.53
CA PHE A 76 -0.98 -3.64 -15.88
C PHE A 76 -1.90 -2.63 -16.56
N ARG A 77 -2.81 -1.97 -15.83
CA ARG A 77 -3.71 -0.95 -16.37
C ARG A 77 -2.93 0.22 -16.97
N LEU A 78 -1.97 0.77 -16.21
CA LEU A 78 -1.15 1.88 -16.70
C LEU A 78 -0.21 1.47 -17.83
N MET A 79 0.38 0.27 -17.78
CA MET A 79 1.22 -0.22 -18.87
C MET A 79 0.43 -0.43 -20.16
N ARG A 80 -0.81 -0.92 -20.06
CA ARG A 80 -1.67 -1.13 -21.22
C ARG A 80 -1.96 0.20 -21.90
N ASP A 81 -2.42 1.20 -21.15
CA ASP A 81 -2.59 2.55 -21.68
C ASP A 81 -1.26 3.08 -22.25
N CYS A 82 -0.13 2.91 -21.55
CA CYS A 82 1.16 3.39 -22.04
C CYS A 82 1.54 2.82 -23.42
N TYR A 83 1.35 1.52 -23.63
CA TYR A 83 1.60 0.88 -24.92
C TYR A 83 0.60 1.33 -26.00
N ASP A 84 -0.68 1.49 -25.66
CA ASP A 84 -1.70 2.01 -26.58
C ASP A 84 -1.38 3.47 -26.99
N GLN A 85 -0.94 4.28 -26.05
CA GLN A 85 -0.53 5.67 -26.27
C GLN A 85 0.74 5.75 -27.14
N LEU A 86 1.73 4.87 -26.94
CA LEU A 86 2.91 4.77 -27.82
C LEU A 86 2.53 4.50 -29.27
N ASN A 87 1.55 3.63 -29.48
CA ASN A 87 1.06 3.28 -30.80
C ASN A 87 0.25 4.43 -31.42
N SER A 88 -0.66 5.03 -30.66
CA SER A 88 -1.53 6.11 -31.15
C SER A 88 -0.77 7.40 -31.48
N THR A 89 0.33 7.69 -30.77
CA THR A 89 1.20 8.86 -31.02
C THR A 89 2.28 8.59 -32.07
N GLY A 90 2.41 7.36 -32.55
CA GLY A 90 3.42 6.96 -33.54
C GLY A 90 4.84 6.86 -32.98
N LEU A 91 5.03 6.93 -31.66
CA LEU A 91 6.34 6.78 -31.00
C LEU A 91 6.87 5.34 -31.06
N ARG A 92 5.97 4.36 -31.21
CA ARG A 92 6.32 2.96 -31.43
C ARG A 92 5.29 2.34 -32.38
N SER A 93 5.75 1.50 -33.30
CA SER A 93 4.84 0.73 -34.15
C SER A 93 4.31 -0.49 -33.37
N PRO A 94 3.03 -0.89 -33.53
CA PRO A 94 2.53 -2.15 -32.99
C PRO A 94 3.34 -3.36 -33.47
N ASN A 95 3.99 -3.26 -34.64
CA ASN A 95 4.84 -4.30 -35.22
C ASN A 95 6.28 -4.29 -34.72
N ALA A 96 6.71 -3.24 -34.02
CA ALA A 96 8.04 -3.16 -33.43
C ALA A 96 8.23 -4.25 -32.35
N PRO A 97 9.49 -4.59 -32.01
CA PRO A 97 9.82 -5.28 -30.77
C PRO A 97 9.09 -4.64 -29.59
N LEU A 98 8.33 -5.44 -28.83
CA LEU A 98 7.56 -4.95 -27.68
C LEU A 98 6.68 -3.75 -28.09
N GLY A 99 6.04 -3.82 -29.27
CA GLY A 99 5.14 -2.78 -29.79
C GLY A 99 3.76 -2.76 -29.11
N THR A 100 3.38 -3.87 -28.47
CA THR A 100 2.16 -3.97 -27.66
C THR A 100 2.47 -4.63 -26.33
N ILE A 101 1.59 -4.47 -25.35
CA ILE A 101 1.78 -5.07 -24.03
C ILE A 101 1.79 -6.61 -24.09
N GLU A 102 1.03 -7.23 -25.00
CA GLU A 102 1.02 -8.69 -25.22
C GLU A 102 2.35 -9.20 -25.79
N LYS A 103 3.10 -8.36 -26.51
CA LYS A 103 4.46 -8.68 -26.96
C LYS A 103 5.52 -8.40 -25.87
N ALA A 104 5.18 -7.56 -24.90
CA ALA A 104 6.05 -7.14 -23.82
C ALA A 104 5.98 -8.08 -22.61
N PHE A 105 4.84 -8.74 -22.39
CA PHE A 105 4.62 -9.66 -21.28
C PHE A 105 4.12 -11.03 -21.76
N THR A 106 4.73 -12.09 -21.22
CA THR A 106 4.31 -13.48 -21.46
C THR A 106 3.88 -14.11 -20.16
N GLY A 107 2.71 -14.74 -20.16
CA GLY A 107 2.16 -15.42 -18.99
C GLY A 107 2.99 -16.63 -18.57
N LEU A 108 3.12 -16.83 -17.25
CA LEU A 108 3.77 -17.95 -16.60
C LEU A 108 2.80 -18.51 -15.55
N ASN A 109 2.38 -19.75 -15.78
CA ASN A 109 1.31 -20.42 -15.00
C ASN A 109 1.84 -21.44 -13.99
N ARG A 110 3.15 -21.60 -13.91
CA ARG A 110 3.80 -22.60 -13.09
C ARG A 110 4.98 -21.99 -12.37
N PHE A 111 5.35 -22.55 -11.23
CA PHE A 111 6.59 -22.28 -10.52
C PHE A 111 7.00 -23.53 -9.75
N LEU A 112 8.23 -23.55 -9.21
CA LEU A 112 8.68 -24.63 -8.35
C LEU A 112 9.08 -24.14 -6.96
N LEU A 113 9.00 -25.06 -6.02
CA LEU A 113 9.60 -24.90 -4.69
C LEU A 113 10.65 -25.98 -4.50
N ALA A 114 11.83 -25.62 -4.01
CA ALA A 114 12.87 -26.57 -3.67
C ALA A 114 12.63 -27.12 -2.26
N GLU A 115 12.10 -28.34 -2.18
CA GLU A 115 11.88 -28.99 -0.89
C GLU A 115 13.11 -29.78 -0.48
N GLU A 116 13.71 -29.43 0.66
CA GLU A 116 14.81 -30.22 1.24
C GLU A 116 14.24 -31.39 2.05
N ILE A 117 14.51 -32.62 1.59
CA ILE A 117 14.14 -33.85 2.28
C ILE A 117 15.41 -34.50 2.82
N GLU A 118 15.39 -34.81 4.12
CA GLU A 118 16.45 -35.57 4.76
C GLU A 118 16.03 -37.04 4.87
N THR A 119 16.82 -37.94 4.28
CA THR A 119 16.64 -39.40 4.36
C THR A 119 17.98 -40.02 4.70
N ASP A 120 18.04 -40.82 5.77
CA ASP A 120 19.27 -41.48 6.26
C ASP A 120 20.46 -40.50 6.48
N GLY A 121 20.17 -39.28 6.94
CA GLY A 121 21.17 -38.23 7.18
C GLY A 121 21.67 -37.53 5.91
N LYS A 122 21.10 -37.85 4.74
CA LYS A 122 21.39 -37.17 3.47
C LYS A 122 20.25 -36.22 3.12
N LYS A 123 20.60 -34.95 2.90
CA LYS A 123 19.68 -33.93 2.38
C LYS A 123 19.66 -33.95 0.86
N THR A 124 18.47 -34.00 0.28
CA THR A 124 18.27 -33.94 -1.17
C THR A 124 17.11 -33.02 -1.51
N ILE A 125 17.24 -32.30 -2.63
CA ILE A 125 16.20 -31.41 -3.12
C ILE A 125 15.17 -32.17 -3.94
N HIS A 126 13.91 -32.10 -3.51
CA HIS A 126 12.73 -32.58 -4.21
C HIS A 126 12.02 -31.35 -4.79
N PRO A 127 12.20 -31.00 -6.07
CA PRO A 127 11.48 -29.89 -6.66
C PRO A 127 9.99 -30.20 -6.68
N TRP A 128 9.18 -29.27 -6.17
CA TRP A 128 7.73 -29.33 -6.22
C TRP A 128 7.23 -28.42 -7.33
N LEU A 129 6.74 -29.02 -8.42
CA LEU A 129 6.07 -28.29 -9.50
C LEU A 129 4.65 -27.92 -9.08
N ILE A 130 4.35 -26.62 -9.08
CA ILE A 130 3.00 -26.09 -8.86
C ILE A 130 2.52 -25.44 -10.16
N GLU A 131 1.31 -25.81 -10.58
CA GLU A 131 0.68 -25.28 -11.79
C GLU A 131 -0.70 -24.70 -11.47
N PHE A 132 -0.94 -23.50 -11.99
CA PHE A 132 -2.20 -22.77 -11.93
C PHE A 132 -2.83 -22.74 -13.32
N ALA A 133 -4.12 -23.04 -13.42
CA ALA A 133 -4.80 -22.94 -14.70
C ALA A 133 -4.91 -21.46 -15.14
N PRO A 134 -4.51 -21.09 -16.37
CA PRO A 134 -4.79 -19.76 -16.87
C PRO A 134 -6.32 -19.55 -16.99
N ASN A 135 -6.76 -18.30 -16.88
CA ASN A 135 -8.17 -17.94 -17.02
C ASN A 135 -8.39 -16.94 -18.18
N GLY A 136 -9.64 -16.77 -18.60
CA GLY A 136 -9.99 -15.88 -19.72
C GLY A 136 -9.98 -14.38 -19.40
N GLN A 137 -9.57 -13.99 -18.19
CA GLN A 137 -9.53 -12.59 -17.77
C GLN A 137 -8.22 -11.93 -18.22
N THR A 138 -8.20 -10.60 -18.25
CA THR A 138 -7.02 -9.82 -18.66
C THR A 138 -6.57 -8.90 -17.52
N PRO A 139 -5.30 -8.95 -17.07
CA PRO A 139 -4.79 -8.01 -16.07
C PRO A 139 -4.96 -6.55 -16.47
N GLY A 140 -5.25 -5.70 -15.50
CA GLY A 140 -5.37 -4.25 -15.70
C GLY A 140 -6.69 -3.78 -16.30
N THR A 141 -7.70 -4.64 -16.28
CA THR A 141 -9.07 -4.33 -16.75
C THR A 141 -10.01 -3.91 -15.62
N GLY A 142 -9.50 -3.75 -14.39
CA GLY A 142 -10.26 -3.30 -13.23
C GLY A 142 -11.10 -4.40 -12.57
N GLY A 143 -11.91 -4.05 -11.58
CA GLY A 143 -12.76 -5.00 -10.85
C GLY A 143 -12.66 -4.85 -9.33
N VAL A 144 -13.57 -5.52 -8.62
CA VAL A 144 -13.63 -5.51 -7.15
C VAL A 144 -12.87 -6.71 -6.63
N LEU A 145 -11.91 -6.49 -5.73
CA LEU A 145 -11.20 -7.57 -5.06
C LEU A 145 -12.12 -8.32 -4.09
N PRO A 146 -11.96 -9.64 -3.94
CA PRO A 146 -12.69 -10.41 -2.94
C PRO A 146 -12.52 -9.86 -1.52
N THR A 147 -13.59 -9.93 -0.73
CA THR A 147 -13.54 -9.61 0.71
C THR A 147 -12.82 -10.73 1.47
N PRO A 148 -12.37 -10.51 2.73
CA PRO A 148 -11.78 -11.58 3.54
C PRO A 148 -12.67 -12.82 3.67
N PHE A 149 -14.00 -12.65 3.75
CA PHE A 149 -14.93 -13.79 3.80
C PHE A 149 -15.04 -14.51 2.44
N SER A 150 -14.97 -13.77 1.34
CA SER A 150 -14.95 -14.38 -0.01
C SER A 150 -13.68 -15.20 -0.22
N TYR A 151 -12.51 -14.69 0.16
CA TYR A 151 -11.27 -15.46 0.14
C TYR A 151 -11.32 -16.69 1.04
N PHE A 152 -11.95 -16.58 2.22
CA PHE A 152 -12.15 -17.72 3.12
C PHE A 152 -12.98 -18.83 2.46
N GLN A 153 -14.04 -18.47 1.72
CA GLN A 153 -14.86 -19.42 0.97
C GLN A 153 -14.07 -20.07 -0.19
N GLU A 154 -13.36 -19.26 -0.99
CA GLU A 154 -12.54 -19.74 -2.12
C GLU A 154 -11.40 -20.67 -1.65
N LEU A 155 -10.73 -20.34 -0.55
CA LEU A 155 -9.71 -21.20 0.03
C LEU A 155 -10.31 -22.51 0.58
N LEU A 156 -11.51 -22.47 1.18
CA LEU A 156 -12.20 -23.68 1.61
C LEU A 156 -12.52 -24.61 0.43
N GLU A 157 -12.92 -24.07 -0.72
CA GLU A 157 -13.13 -24.86 -1.93
C GLU A 157 -11.84 -25.57 -2.38
N SER A 158 -10.71 -24.84 -2.45
CA SER A 158 -9.41 -25.44 -2.78
C SER A 158 -8.96 -26.49 -1.77
N VAL A 159 -9.11 -26.21 -0.47
CA VAL A 159 -8.77 -27.15 0.61
C VAL A 159 -9.59 -28.43 0.52
N VAL A 160 -10.87 -28.35 0.14
CA VAL A 160 -11.69 -29.52 -0.11
C VAL A 160 -11.14 -30.33 -1.30
N ASN A 161 -10.74 -29.70 -2.39
CA ASN A 161 -10.13 -30.42 -3.52
C ASN A 161 -8.80 -31.11 -3.12
N PHE A 162 -8.00 -30.49 -2.25
CA PHE A 162 -6.75 -31.09 -1.77
C PHE A 162 -6.99 -32.30 -0.85
N ILE A 163 -7.95 -32.23 0.07
CA ILE A 163 -8.23 -33.38 0.94
C ILE A 163 -8.81 -34.56 0.15
N GLU A 164 -9.57 -34.32 -0.91
CA GLU A 164 -10.09 -35.40 -1.77
C GLU A 164 -8.96 -36.23 -2.38
N LYS A 165 -7.86 -35.59 -2.81
CA LYS A 165 -6.67 -36.26 -3.33
C LYS A 165 -5.96 -37.11 -2.27
N ILE A 166 -5.81 -36.59 -1.04
CA ILE A 166 -5.23 -37.38 0.07
C ILE A 166 -6.11 -38.60 0.35
N LEU A 167 -7.42 -38.41 0.44
CA LEU A 167 -8.38 -39.48 0.71
C LEU A 167 -8.52 -40.50 -0.43
N GLU A 168 -8.06 -40.19 -1.64
CA GLU A 168 -7.95 -41.16 -2.75
C GLU A 168 -6.74 -42.08 -2.57
N GLU A 169 -5.63 -41.58 -2.00
CA GLU A 169 -4.40 -42.33 -1.73
C GLU A 169 -4.57 -43.31 -0.55
N ILE A 170 -5.15 -42.86 0.57
CA ILE A 170 -5.19 -43.62 1.84
C ILE A 170 -6.40 -44.58 1.97
N GLU A 171 -7.02 -44.96 0.85
CA GLU A 171 -8.10 -45.96 0.72
C GLU A 171 -9.56 -45.47 0.91
N LYS A 172 -10.45 -46.03 0.06
CA LYS A 172 -11.87 -45.67 -0.12
C LYS A 172 -12.76 -46.25 0.99
N GLY A 173 -13.43 -45.40 1.77
CA GLY A 173 -14.61 -45.83 2.54
C GLY A 173 -14.68 -45.42 4.02
N LYS A 174 -13.68 -44.73 4.58
CA LYS A 174 -13.84 -44.09 5.89
C LYS A 174 -14.85 -42.95 5.79
N SER A 175 -16.05 -43.17 6.32
CA SER A 175 -17.06 -42.13 6.46
C SER A 175 -16.77 -41.30 7.69
N TYR A 176 -16.48 -40.01 7.51
CA TYR A 176 -16.41 -39.05 8.59
C TYR A 176 -17.76 -38.96 9.31
N VAL A 177 -17.83 -39.31 10.60
CA VAL A 177 -19.07 -39.19 11.38
C VAL A 177 -19.20 -37.77 11.91
N THR A 178 -20.22 -37.04 11.45
CA THR A 178 -20.51 -35.69 11.94
C THR A 178 -20.89 -35.71 13.43
N PRO A 179 -20.19 -34.95 14.30
CA PRO A 179 -20.56 -34.80 15.70
C PRO A 179 -21.99 -34.29 15.90
N ASP A 180 -22.70 -34.85 16.88
CA ASP A 180 -24.10 -34.51 17.16
C ASP A 180 -24.31 -33.00 17.43
N ARG A 181 -23.32 -32.34 18.01
CA ARG A 181 -23.36 -30.89 18.31
C ARG A 181 -23.52 -30.00 17.07
N PHE A 182 -23.12 -30.47 15.88
CA PHE A 182 -23.27 -29.70 14.62
C PHE A 182 -24.61 -29.91 13.93
N LYS A 183 -25.29 -31.05 14.17
CA LYS A 183 -26.53 -31.44 13.47
C LYS A 183 -27.64 -30.38 13.57
N PRO A 184 -27.90 -29.72 14.71
CA PRO A 184 -28.92 -28.68 14.79
C PRO A 184 -28.63 -27.48 13.87
N ALA A 185 -27.37 -27.01 13.82
CA ALA A 185 -26.99 -25.88 12.99
C ALA A 185 -27.09 -26.19 11.49
N LEU A 186 -26.65 -27.40 11.09
CA LEU A 186 -26.76 -27.88 9.72
C LEU A 186 -28.23 -27.99 9.28
N LYS A 187 -29.09 -28.59 10.12
CA LYS A 187 -30.53 -28.71 9.83
C LYS A 187 -31.21 -27.35 9.68
N ARG A 188 -30.86 -26.36 10.51
CA ARG A 188 -31.40 -24.98 10.39
C ARG A 188 -31.07 -24.33 9.05
N LYS A 189 -29.93 -24.66 8.45
CA LYS A 189 -29.50 -24.17 7.13
C LYS A 189 -29.88 -25.12 5.97
N GLY A 190 -30.60 -26.21 6.24
CA GLY A 190 -30.97 -27.19 5.21
C GLY A 190 -29.80 -28.00 4.65
N LEU A 191 -28.69 -28.12 5.40
CA LEU A 191 -27.47 -28.80 4.97
C LEU A 191 -27.46 -30.28 5.39
N ALA A 192 -26.73 -31.09 4.62
CA ALA A 192 -26.54 -32.51 4.93
C ALA A 192 -25.79 -32.70 6.25
N THR A 193 -26.23 -33.67 7.06
CA THR A 193 -25.61 -34.00 8.36
C THR A 193 -24.54 -35.08 8.26
N GLN A 194 -24.13 -35.44 7.05
CA GLN A 194 -23.13 -36.45 6.76
C GLN A 194 -22.32 -36.00 5.54
N GLN A 195 -21.00 -36.04 5.66
CA GLN A 195 -20.07 -35.62 4.61
C GLN A 195 -18.83 -36.53 4.58
N ARG A 196 -18.01 -36.45 3.54
CA ARG A 196 -16.79 -37.26 3.40
C ARG A 196 -15.69 -36.85 4.39
N SER A 197 -15.61 -35.56 4.74
CA SER A 197 -14.66 -35.04 5.74
C SER A 197 -15.24 -33.82 6.46
N PRO A 198 -14.67 -33.40 7.62
CA PRO A 198 -15.11 -32.17 8.30
C PRO A 198 -14.89 -30.91 7.46
N LEU A 199 -13.92 -30.91 6.52
CA LEU A 199 -13.67 -29.79 5.61
C LEU A 199 -14.83 -29.56 4.63
N HIS A 200 -15.42 -30.64 4.10
CA HIS A 200 -16.62 -30.55 3.25
C HIS A 200 -17.79 -29.92 4.00
N GLN A 201 -17.99 -30.34 5.25
CA GLN A 201 -19.04 -29.81 6.10
C GLN A 201 -18.82 -28.32 6.43
N MET A 202 -17.58 -27.93 6.74
CA MET A 202 -17.22 -26.54 6.99
C MET A 202 -17.44 -25.66 5.76
N ARG A 203 -17.02 -26.13 4.57
CA ARG A 203 -17.27 -25.47 3.28
C ARG A 203 -18.77 -25.23 3.09
N ASP A 204 -19.60 -26.28 3.16
CA ASP A 204 -21.05 -26.17 2.95
C ASP A 204 -21.71 -25.19 3.94
N TYR A 205 -21.25 -25.19 5.20
CA TYR A 205 -21.75 -24.24 6.20
C TYR A 205 -21.38 -22.80 5.86
N ALA A 206 -20.13 -22.56 5.44
CA ALA A 206 -19.64 -21.23 5.06
C ALA A 206 -20.37 -20.68 3.83
N HIS A 207 -20.68 -21.50 2.81
CA HIS A 207 -21.48 -21.04 1.65
C HIS A 207 -22.94 -20.75 1.99
N ALA A 208 -23.48 -21.37 3.03
CA ALA A 208 -24.83 -21.09 3.52
C ALA A 208 -24.91 -19.85 4.44
N MET A 209 -23.80 -19.17 4.70
CA MET A 209 -23.78 -17.88 5.38
C MET A 209 -23.94 -16.71 4.38
N PRO A 210 -24.50 -15.56 4.78
CA PRO A 210 -24.57 -14.38 3.93
C PRO A 210 -23.19 -13.96 3.40
N LYS A 211 -23.12 -13.49 2.14
CA LYS A 211 -21.85 -12.99 1.57
C LYS A 211 -21.34 -11.74 2.28
N ASP A 212 -22.24 -10.87 2.72
CA ASP A 212 -21.90 -9.68 3.50
C ASP A 212 -21.65 -10.06 4.97
N ALA A 213 -20.40 -9.90 5.40
CA ALA A 213 -19.96 -10.23 6.76
C ALA A 213 -20.73 -9.45 7.85
N ASN A 214 -21.28 -8.28 7.53
CA ASN A 214 -22.09 -7.51 8.48
C ASN A 214 -23.41 -8.18 8.84
N GLN A 215 -23.82 -9.20 8.08
CA GLN A 215 -25.04 -9.97 8.31
C GLN A 215 -24.77 -11.31 9.03
N HIS A 216 -23.52 -11.60 9.38
CA HIS A 216 -23.18 -12.81 10.11
C HIS A 216 -23.67 -12.73 11.56
N THR A 217 -24.33 -13.79 12.02
CA THR A 217 -24.76 -13.88 13.42
C THR A 217 -23.62 -14.40 14.29
N GLN A 218 -23.59 -14.01 15.57
CA GLN A 218 -22.65 -14.56 16.55
C GLN A 218 -22.73 -16.10 16.63
N SER A 219 -23.95 -16.65 16.54
CA SER A 219 -24.14 -18.11 16.50
C SER A 219 -23.49 -18.75 15.28
N ASP A 220 -23.55 -18.12 14.11
CA ASP A 220 -22.92 -18.68 12.90
C ASP A 220 -21.40 -18.71 13.04
N LEU A 221 -20.81 -17.62 13.56
CA LEU A 221 -19.37 -17.51 13.77
C LEU A 221 -18.86 -18.54 14.79
N MET A 222 -19.59 -18.76 15.90
CA MET A 222 -19.24 -19.76 16.91
C MET A 222 -19.28 -21.20 16.35
N VAL A 223 -20.29 -21.51 15.52
CA VAL A 223 -20.40 -22.82 14.87
C VAL A 223 -19.27 -23.02 13.88
N LEU A 224 -18.98 -22.02 13.04
CA LEU A 224 -17.90 -22.08 12.07
C LEU A 224 -16.53 -22.24 12.76
N ALA A 225 -16.31 -21.54 13.88
CA ALA A 225 -15.09 -21.67 14.69
C ALA A 225 -14.94 -23.09 15.29
N ASP A 226 -16.02 -23.70 15.80
CA ASP A 226 -15.98 -25.08 16.30
C ASP A 226 -15.77 -26.09 15.17
N MET A 227 -16.32 -25.86 13.98
CA MET A 227 -16.05 -26.68 12.80
C MET A 227 -14.58 -26.59 12.37
N ALA A 228 -13.99 -25.40 12.31
CA ALA A 228 -12.58 -25.19 11.98
C ALA A 228 -11.65 -25.92 12.97
N ARG A 229 -11.88 -25.76 14.28
CA ARG A 229 -11.15 -26.47 15.32
C ARG A 229 -11.33 -28.00 15.21
N HIS A 230 -12.54 -28.46 14.91
CA HIS A 230 -12.80 -29.88 14.76
C HIS A 230 -12.08 -30.47 13.53
N ALA A 231 -12.06 -29.77 12.41
CA ALA A 231 -11.34 -30.19 11.21
C ALA A 231 -9.82 -30.27 11.46
N GLN A 232 -9.25 -29.32 12.19
CA GLN A 232 -7.84 -29.36 12.60
C GLN A 232 -7.52 -30.55 13.51
N ASN A 233 -8.35 -30.78 14.54
CA ASN A 233 -8.19 -31.94 15.42
C ASN A 233 -8.31 -33.27 14.66
N TRP A 234 -9.20 -33.33 13.68
CA TRP A 234 -9.36 -34.51 12.83
C TRP A 234 -8.11 -34.74 11.97
N LEU A 235 -7.59 -33.72 11.30
CA LEU A 235 -6.36 -33.81 10.51
C LEU A 235 -5.17 -34.28 11.37
N ALA A 236 -5.03 -33.73 12.59
CA ALA A 236 -3.93 -34.06 13.49
C ALA A 236 -4.02 -35.46 14.13
N SER A 237 -5.23 -36.03 14.24
CA SER A 237 -5.45 -37.31 14.93
C SER A 237 -5.66 -38.50 14.01
N ASP A 238 -5.94 -38.29 12.72
CA ASP A 238 -6.16 -39.38 11.79
C ASP A 238 -4.83 -40.10 11.47
N LYS A 239 -4.75 -41.38 11.83
CA LYS A 239 -3.52 -42.17 11.70
C LYS A 239 -3.09 -42.39 10.26
N ASP A 240 -4.03 -42.45 9.32
CA ASP A 240 -3.72 -42.75 7.93
C ASP A 240 -3.19 -41.49 7.23
N ILE A 241 -3.79 -40.32 7.52
CA ILE A 241 -3.30 -39.01 7.07
C ILE A 241 -1.92 -38.68 7.67
N ASN A 242 -1.63 -39.18 8.87
CA ASN A 242 -0.34 -38.99 9.54
C ASN A 242 0.63 -40.17 9.32
N GLY A 243 0.30 -41.10 8.42
CA GLY A 243 1.15 -42.22 8.02
C GLY A 243 2.21 -41.84 6.98
N VAL A 244 2.71 -42.84 6.27
CA VAL A 244 3.62 -42.64 5.13
C VAL A 244 2.80 -42.20 3.92
N LEU A 245 3.00 -40.97 3.48
CA LEU A 245 2.33 -40.38 2.31
C LEU A 245 3.31 -40.22 1.15
N SER A 246 2.77 -40.21 -0.07
CA SER A 246 3.49 -39.71 -1.25
C SER A 246 3.92 -38.24 -1.07
N ASP A 247 4.89 -37.79 -1.86
CA ASP A 247 5.28 -36.38 -1.89
C ASP A 247 4.07 -35.47 -2.18
N GLU A 248 3.18 -35.86 -3.11
CA GLU A 248 1.99 -35.08 -3.46
C GLU A 248 1.01 -34.95 -2.29
N ALA A 249 0.62 -36.06 -1.66
CA ALA A 249 -0.31 -36.03 -0.53
C ALA A 249 0.27 -35.30 0.70
N ARG A 250 1.57 -35.45 0.98
CA ARG A 250 2.27 -34.71 2.04
C ARG A 250 2.27 -33.21 1.80
N ARG A 251 2.52 -32.78 0.56
CA ARG A 251 2.49 -31.38 0.14
C ARG A 251 1.08 -30.76 0.28
N PHE A 252 0.03 -31.49 -0.10
CA PHE A 252 -1.35 -31.06 0.15
C PHE A 252 -1.67 -30.99 1.63
N LYS A 253 -1.19 -31.94 2.43
CA LYS A 253 -1.37 -31.91 3.89
C LYS A 253 -0.80 -30.62 4.50
N TYR A 254 0.38 -30.17 4.07
CA TYR A 254 0.94 -28.89 4.53
C TYR A 254 0.03 -27.70 4.19
N ILE A 255 -0.49 -27.63 2.96
CA ILE A 255 -1.41 -26.55 2.56
C ILE A 255 -2.70 -26.59 3.39
N ILE A 256 -3.28 -27.77 3.61
CA ILE A 256 -4.51 -27.95 4.40
C ILE A 256 -4.30 -27.53 5.86
N ASP A 257 -3.16 -27.91 6.44
CA ASP A 257 -2.81 -27.58 7.83
C ASP A 257 -2.64 -26.06 8.03
N LEU A 258 -1.86 -25.41 7.15
CA LEU A 258 -1.71 -23.94 7.13
C LEU A 258 -3.07 -23.24 6.94
N SER A 259 -3.92 -23.77 6.05
CA SER A 259 -5.25 -23.20 5.78
C SER A 259 -6.19 -23.32 6.98
N LEU A 260 -6.13 -24.42 7.73
CA LEU A 260 -6.93 -24.61 8.94
C LEU A 260 -6.54 -23.64 10.06
N ALA A 261 -5.24 -23.39 10.24
CA ALA A 261 -4.76 -22.35 11.14
C ALA A 261 -5.25 -20.96 10.68
N PHE A 262 -5.12 -20.65 9.38
CA PHE A 262 -5.68 -19.43 8.81
C PHE A 262 -7.18 -19.29 9.07
N PHE A 263 -7.98 -20.34 8.87
CA PHE A 263 -9.42 -20.27 9.11
C PHE A 263 -9.75 -19.99 10.59
N ARG A 264 -9.04 -20.64 11.52
CA ARG A 264 -9.21 -20.39 12.95
C ARG A 264 -8.86 -18.95 13.31
N GLY A 265 -7.69 -18.48 12.91
CA GLY A 265 -7.24 -17.12 13.22
C GLY A 265 -8.12 -16.05 12.58
N THR A 266 -8.60 -16.29 11.36
CA THR A 266 -9.51 -15.36 10.66
C THR A 266 -10.81 -15.13 11.42
N ILE A 267 -11.40 -16.19 11.98
CA ILE A 267 -12.64 -16.09 12.75
C ILE A 267 -12.37 -15.48 14.12
N ASP A 268 -11.30 -15.92 14.81
CA ASP A 268 -10.95 -15.47 16.15
C ASP A 268 -10.58 -13.98 16.20
N ASN A 269 -9.82 -13.48 15.22
CA ASN A 269 -9.43 -12.08 15.11
C ASN A 269 -10.47 -11.20 14.40
N GLY A 270 -11.65 -11.74 14.05
CA GLY A 270 -12.74 -10.98 13.44
C GLY A 270 -12.40 -10.38 12.06
N LEU A 271 -11.52 -11.01 11.29
CA LEU A 271 -10.95 -10.43 10.07
C LEU A 271 -11.99 -10.18 8.97
N PHE A 272 -13.14 -10.87 9.01
CA PHE A 272 -14.26 -10.62 8.09
C PHE A 272 -14.78 -9.17 8.16
N LEU A 273 -14.64 -8.51 9.31
CA LEU A 273 -15.08 -7.13 9.53
C LEU A 273 -13.91 -6.15 9.67
N HIS A 274 -12.74 -6.63 10.09
CA HIS A 274 -11.58 -5.77 10.40
C HIS A 274 -10.51 -5.73 9.28
N GLY A 275 -10.57 -6.66 8.31
CA GLY A 275 -9.54 -6.80 7.28
C GLY A 275 -8.21 -7.34 7.83
N PHE A 276 -7.22 -7.54 6.96
CA PHE A 276 -5.99 -8.24 7.34
C PHE A 276 -5.00 -7.36 8.12
N ASN A 277 -5.13 -6.03 8.05
CA ASN A 277 -4.30 -5.12 8.85
C ASN A 277 -4.45 -5.32 10.36
N ALA A 278 -5.53 -5.96 10.82
CA ALA A 278 -5.80 -6.21 12.24
C ALA A 278 -4.82 -7.18 12.90
N ILE A 279 -4.04 -7.94 12.12
CA ILE A 279 -3.07 -8.94 12.61
C ILE A 279 -1.65 -8.66 12.11
N ASP A 280 -1.40 -7.51 11.48
CA ASP A 280 -0.12 -7.22 10.84
C ASP A 280 1.03 -6.99 11.84
N ASP A 281 0.71 -6.79 13.11
CA ASP A 281 1.65 -6.75 14.23
C ASP A 281 2.20 -8.13 14.62
N HIS A 282 1.60 -9.22 14.14
CA HIS A 282 2.10 -10.57 14.33
C HIS A 282 3.06 -10.97 13.19
N GLU A 283 4.08 -11.75 13.54
CA GLU A 283 4.88 -12.50 12.55
C GLU A 283 4.05 -13.69 12.04
N ILE A 284 4.00 -13.91 10.72
CA ILE A 284 3.05 -14.87 10.13
C ILE A 284 3.28 -16.33 10.54
N SER A 285 4.53 -16.80 10.64
CA SER A 285 4.81 -18.17 11.11
C SER A 285 4.32 -18.33 12.55
N GLN A 286 4.61 -17.35 13.42
CA GLN A 286 4.14 -17.39 14.80
C GLN A 286 2.61 -17.37 14.89
N TRP A 287 1.94 -16.50 14.13
CA TRP A 287 0.48 -16.44 14.10
C TRP A 287 -0.13 -17.77 13.65
N LEU A 288 0.42 -18.42 12.63
CA LEU A 288 -0.06 -19.73 12.18
C LEU A 288 0.14 -20.82 13.24
N LEU A 289 1.28 -20.82 13.94
CA LEU A 289 1.56 -21.74 15.06
C LEU A 289 0.58 -21.52 16.22
N ASP A 290 0.30 -20.26 16.59
CA ASP A 290 -0.64 -19.90 17.66
C ASP A 290 -2.06 -20.41 17.34
N TYR A 291 -2.43 -20.45 16.05
CA TYR A 291 -3.69 -21.02 15.57
C TYR A 291 -3.61 -22.51 15.18
N GLY A 292 -2.53 -23.19 15.55
CA GLY A 292 -2.42 -24.64 15.58
C GLY A 292 -1.91 -25.31 14.31
N ALA A 293 -1.27 -24.58 13.39
CA ALA A 293 -0.51 -25.20 12.31
C ALA A 293 0.64 -26.05 12.88
N SER A 294 1.00 -27.15 12.23
CA SER A 294 2.18 -27.93 12.64
C SER A 294 3.49 -27.26 12.24
N ASP A 295 4.55 -27.54 12.99
CA ASP A 295 5.92 -27.11 12.66
C ASP A 295 6.32 -27.56 11.25
N GLN A 296 5.97 -28.78 10.86
CA GLN A 296 6.29 -29.32 9.54
C GLN A 296 5.68 -28.48 8.42
N ALA A 297 4.45 -28.00 8.58
CA ALA A 297 3.79 -27.18 7.58
C ALA A 297 4.35 -25.74 7.56
N VAL A 298 4.60 -25.13 8.72
CA VAL A 298 5.14 -23.76 8.85
C VAL A 298 6.59 -23.67 8.35
N TYR A 299 7.40 -24.71 8.56
CA TYR A 299 8.79 -24.75 8.09
C TYR A 299 8.98 -25.45 6.75
N SER A 300 7.88 -25.79 6.05
CA SER A 300 7.90 -26.37 4.70
C SER A 300 8.38 -25.39 3.63
N ALA A 301 8.76 -25.92 2.47
CA ALA A 301 9.17 -25.11 1.31
C ALA A 301 8.04 -24.20 0.78
N VAL A 302 6.78 -24.61 0.84
CA VAL A 302 5.66 -23.75 0.40
C VAL A 302 5.51 -22.51 1.26
N PHE A 303 5.73 -22.63 2.56
CA PHE A 303 5.65 -21.49 3.43
C PHE A 303 6.93 -20.64 3.40
N ARG A 304 8.11 -21.28 3.29
CA ARG A 304 9.36 -20.57 3.04
C ARG A 304 9.29 -19.70 1.78
N GLY A 305 8.71 -20.20 0.69
CA GLY A 305 8.57 -19.44 -0.56
C GLY A 305 7.83 -18.11 -0.40
N CYS A 306 6.97 -17.96 0.61
CA CYS A 306 6.35 -16.67 0.96
C CYS A 306 7.38 -15.63 1.39
N TYR A 307 8.40 -16.04 2.16
CA TYR A 307 9.47 -15.17 2.64
C TYR A 307 10.46 -14.85 1.53
N ASP A 308 10.87 -15.85 0.74
CA ASP A 308 11.80 -15.66 -0.37
C ASP A 308 11.22 -14.68 -1.41
N TYR A 309 9.91 -14.79 -1.70
CA TYR A 309 9.21 -13.92 -2.64
C TYR A 309 9.26 -12.42 -2.28
N VAL A 310 9.35 -12.09 -0.99
CA VAL A 310 9.41 -10.71 -0.49
C VAL A 310 10.71 -10.40 0.27
N PHE A 311 11.74 -11.24 0.10
CA PHE A 311 12.99 -11.17 0.84
C PHE A 311 12.80 -10.91 2.35
N GLY A 312 11.84 -11.59 2.98
CA GLY A 312 11.36 -11.38 4.34
C GLY A 312 12.35 -11.80 5.45
N TYR A 313 13.60 -11.33 5.36
CA TYR A 313 14.75 -11.74 6.16
C TYR A 313 15.55 -10.51 6.60
N PRO A 314 15.24 -9.90 7.77
CA PRO A 314 15.94 -8.72 8.26
C PRO A 314 17.46 -8.93 8.33
N GLY A 315 18.21 -7.93 7.84
CA GLY A 315 19.67 -7.99 7.77
C GLY A 315 20.24 -9.05 6.83
N GLY A 316 19.40 -9.68 6.00
CA GLY A 316 19.80 -10.74 5.07
C GLY A 316 20.07 -12.08 5.73
N MET A 317 19.56 -12.26 6.95
CA MET A 317 19.74 -13.47 7.76
C MET A 317 18.58 -14.43 7.50
N THR A 318 18.79 -15.45 6.67
CA THR A 318 17.72 -16.34 6.15
C THR A 318 17.21 -17.36 7.18
N ASP A 319 17.89 -17.46 8.33
CA ASP A 319 17.40 -18.11 9.54
C ASP A 319 16.41 -17.25 10.34
N HIS A 320 16.34 -15.95 10.08
CA HIS A 320 15.47 -14.99 10.77
C HIS A 320 14.33 -14.53 9.87
N ARG A 321 13.22 -15.27 9.88
CA ARG A 321 11.98 -14.95 9.15
C ARG A 321 11.26 -13.75 9.76
N SER A 322 10.80 -12.81 8.93
CA SER A 322 10.04 -11.66 9.41
C SER A 322 9.12 -11.06 8.34
N VAL A 323 7.84 -11.42 8.39
CA VAL A 323 6.77 -10.78 7.60
C VAL A 323 5.52 -10.62 8.46
N GLY A 324 4.89 -9.44 8.41
CA GLY A 324 3.61 -9.18 9.08
C GLY A 324 2.49 -10.08 8.54
N ALA A 325 1.72 -10.69 9.44
CA ALA A 325 0.73 -11.70 9.10
C ALA A 325 -0.36 -11.19 8.14
N GLY A 326 -0.84 -9.97 8.38
CA GLY A 326 -1.81 -9.31 7.52
C GLY A 326 -1.32 -9.14 6.09
N THR A 327 -0.11 -8.61 5.93
CA THR A 327 0.54 -8.40 4.63
C THR A 327 0.80 -9.73 3.89
N ALA A 328 1.32 -10.75 4.59
CA ALA A 328 1.58 -12.07 4.00
C ALA A 328 0.30 -12.73 3.46
N ILE A 329 -0.74 -12.82 4.31
CA ILE A 329 -2.03 -13.43 3.96
C ILE A 329 -2.67 -12.71 2.78
N ARG A 330 -2.68 -11.37 2.78
CA ARG A 330 -3.20 -10.57 1.67
C ARG A 330 -2.49 -10.90 0.36
N GLY A 331 -1.15 -10.95 0.39
CA GLY A 331 -0.33 -11.27 -0.78
C GLY A 331 -0.63 -12.67 -1.32
N LEU A 332 -0.63 -13.69 -0.44
CA LEU A 332 -0.88 -15.09 -0.81
C LEU A 332 -2.29 -15.31 -1.37
N LEU A 333 -3.32 -14.72 -0.74
CA LEU A 333 -4.70 -14.85 -1.20
C LEU A 333 -4.92 -14.16 -2.55
N ARG A 334 -4.37 -12.95 -2.74
CA ARG A 334 -4.43 -12.26 -4.05
C ARG A 334 -3.70 -13.04 -5.13
N LEU A 335 -2.53 -13.61 -4.81
CA LEU A 335 -1.78 -14.45 -5.74
C LEU A 335 -2.57 -15.69 -6.16
N ALA A 336 -3.21 -16.37 -5.21
CA ALA A 336 -3.94 -17.60 -5.46
C ALA A 336 -5.28 -17.40 -6.16
N PHE A 337 -6.02 -16.33 -5.83
CA PHE A 337 -7.44 -16.20 -6.21
C PHE A 337 -7.80 -14.93 -6.98
N SER A 338 -6.87 -13.99 -7.17
CA SER A 338 -7.15 -12.72 -7.84
C SER A 338 -6.28 -12.46 -9.07
N TYR A 339 -5.53 -13.47 -9.54
CA TYR A 339 -4.77 -13.34 -10.78
C TYR A 339 -5.69 -13.37 -12.01
N LYS A 340 -5.34 -12.61 -13.04
CA LYS A 340 -6.03 -12.60 -14.33
C LYS A 340 -5.11 -13.11 -15.43
N GLY A 341 -5.64 -13.93 -16.32
CA GLY A 341 -4.88 -14.53 -17.41
C GLY A 341 -3.92 -15.61 -16.91
N SER A 342 -2.79 -15.20 -16.33
CA SER A 342 -1.74 -16.08 -15.79
C SER A 342 -1.36 -15.73 -14.35
N LEU A 343 -0.84 -16.70 -13.60
CA LEU A 343 -0.36 -16.48 -12.23
C LEU A 343 0.72 -15.39 -12.17
N PHE A 344 1.71 -15.52 -13.05
CA PHE A 344 2.80 -14.59 -13.21
C PHE A 344 2.95 -14.15 -14.67
N TYR A 345 3.73 -13.11 -14.90
CA TYR A 345 4.09 -12.60 -16.21
C TYR A 345 5.58 -12.25 -16.25
N LYS A 346 6.28 -12.81 -17.23
CA LYS A 346 7.65 -12.45 -17.57
C LYS A 346 7.66 -11.29 -18.54
N MET A 347 8.65 -10.42 -18.41
CA MET A 347 8.93 -9.36 -19.38
C MET A 347 9.79 -9.93 -20.51
N MET A 348 9.51 -9.50 -21.75
CA MET A 348 10.17 -9.99 -22.97
C MET A 348 11.35 -9.11 -23.41
N ALA A 349 11.94 -8.39 -22.46
CA ALA A 349 13.21 -7.67 -22.44
C ALA A 349 13.53 -7.34 -20.97
N GLY A 350 14.59 -6.56 -20.70
CA GLY A 350 14.85 -6.10 -19.34
C GLY A 350 13.74 -5.18 -18.81
N MET A 351 13.59 -5.09 -17.48
CA MET A 351 12.54 -4.26 -16.86
C MET A 351 12.66 -2.77 -17.25
N GLY A 352 13.89 -2.27 -17.36
CA GLY A 352 14.20 -0.94 -17.89
C GLY A 352 13.55 -0.69 -19.24
N ASP A 353 13.73 -1.62 -20.19
CA ASP A 353 13.26 -1.45 -21.57
C ASP A 353 11.76 -1.75 -21.72
N THR A 354 11.22 -2.60 -20.86
CA THR A 354 9.82 -3.05 -20.90
C THR A 354 8.89 -2.06 -20.20
N ILE A 355 9.35 -1.39 -19.14
CA ILE A 355 8.52 -0.52 -18.30
C ILE A 355 8.94 0.94 -18.44
N PHE A 356 10.18 1.24 -18.05
CA PHE A 356 10.65 2.62 -17.92
C PHE A 356 10.95 3.27 -19.27
N GLY A 357 11.34 2.47 -20.27
CA GLY A 357 11.52 2.92 -21.65
C GLY A 357 10.21 3.51 -22.22
N PRO A 358 9.12 2.73 -22.25
CA PRO A 358 7.79 3.21 -22.64
C PRO A 358 7.31 4.46 -21.90
N TYR A 359 7.40 4.45 -20.57
CA TYR A 359 6.99 5.62 -19.78
C TYR A 359 7.84 6.85 -20.12
N TYR A 360 9.16 6.73 -20.21
CA TYR A 360 10.04 7.84 -20.58
C TYR A 360 9.65 8.42 -21.94
N GLN A 361 9.44 7.57 -22.95
CA GLN A 361 9.07 8.02 -24.29
C GLN A 361 7.77 8.82 -24.29
N ILE A 362 6.72 8.32 -23.62
CA ILE A 362 5.43 9.03 -23.57
C ILE A 362 5.50 10.29 -22.74
N LEU A 363 6.13 10.24 -21.56
CA LEU A 363 6.23 11.41 -20.68
C LEU A 363 7.06 12.53 -21.33
N LYS A 364 8.17 12.18 -22.00
CA LYS A 364 8.96 13.15 -22.78
C LYS A 364 8.15 13.74 -23.93
N HIS A 365 7.40 12.92 -24.68
CA HIS A 365 6.51 13.39 -25.75
C HIS A 365 5.42 14.34 -25.23
N ARG A 366 4.89 14.04 -24.04
CA ARG A 366 3.90 14.88 -23.33
C ARG A 366 4.50 16.19 -22.80
N GLY A 367 5.83 16.32 -22.73
CA GLY A 367 6.53 17.55 -22.33
C GLY A 367 7.04 17.53 -20.88
N VAL A 368 7.05 16.37 -20.21
CA VAL A 368 7.73 16.20 -18.93
C VAL A 368 9.24 16.32 -19.15
N LYS A 369 9.89 17.11 -18.30
CA LYS A 369 11.34 17.38 -18.37
C LYS A 369 12.10 16.36 -17.53
N PHE A 370 13.24 15.91 -18.01
CA PHE A 370 14.11 14.97 -17.30
C PHE A 370 15.49 15.61 -17.05
N LYS A 371 15.95 15.56 -15.80
CA LYS A 371 17.26 16.02 -15.35
C LYS A 371 18.04 14.84 -14.76
N PHE A 372 18.76 14.13 -15.62
CA PHE A 372 19.68 13.06 -15.24
C PHE A 372 20.95 13.60 -14.57
N PHE A 373 21.67 12.75 -13.84
CA PHE A 373 22.89 13.13 -13.09
C PHE A 373 22.65 14.20 -12.01
N ASN A 374 21.44 14.27 -11.45
CA ASN A 374 21.06 15.27 -10.45
C ASN A 374 20.61 14.58 -9.15
N ALA A 375 21.46 14.65 -8.13
CA ALA A 375 21.24 14.05 -6.82
C ALA A 375 20.54 15.05 -5.88
N ALA A 376 19.41 14.69 -5.29
CA ALA A 376 18.85 15.45 -4.17
C ALA A 376 19.57 15.04 -2.87
N THR A 377 20.06 16.01 -2.11
CA THR A 377 20.83 15.75 -0.88
C THR A 377 20.14 16.25 0.37
N HIS A 378 19.18 17.19 0.28
CA HIS A 378 18.50 17.72 1.45
C HIS A 378 17.16 18.40 1.11
N LEU A 379 16.11 18.09 1.89
CA LEU A 379 14.79 18.73 1.85
C LEU A 379 14.68 19.72 3.01
N ALA A 380 14.94 20.99 2.77
CA ALA A 380 14.92 22.03 3.79
C ALA A 380 13.52 22.65 3.92
N LEU A 381 13.06 22.77 5.16
CA LEU A 381 11.78 23.33 5.53
C LEU A 381 11.82 24.86 5.60
N ASP A 382 10.65 25.49 5.50
CA ASP A 382 10.47 26.90 5.85
C ASP A 382 10.46 27.10 7.37
N ASP A 383 10.49 28.37 7.82
CA ASP A 383 10.46 28.71 9.25
C ASP A 383 9.21 28.16 9.98
N SER A 384 8.08 28.04 9.26
CA SER A 384 6.84 27.46 9.80
C SER A 384 6.86 25.93 9.89
N LYS A 385 7.87 25.30 9.25
CA LYS A 385 8.01 23.85 9.06
C LYS A 385 6.85 23.20 8.31
N THR A 386 6.06 23.99 7.59
CA THR A 386 4.84 23.55 6.91
C THR A 386 5.13 23.10 5.49
N PHE A 387 6.11 23.74 4.86
CA PHE A 387 6.49 23.50 3.48
C PHE A 387 7.95 23.07 3.41
N VAL A 388 8.26 22.22 2.43
CA VAL A 388 9.63 22.13 1.92
C VAL A 388 9.86 23.36 1.04
N ASP A 389 10.74 24.26 1.49
CA ASP A 389 11.01 25.54 0.81
C ASP A 389 12.19 25.46 -0.15
N ARG A 390 13.12 24.53 0.10
CA ARG A 390 14.31 24.35 -0.71
C ARG A 390 14.69 22.88 -0.81
N ILE A 391 15.13 22.47 -2.00
CA ILE A 391 15.77 21.16 -2.22
C ILE A 391 17.23 21.44 -2.59
N ASP A 392 18.17 20.97 -1.77
CA ASP A 392 19.59 21.03 -2.09
C ASP A 392 19.96 19.85 -2.99
N MET A 393 20.73 20.15 -4.03
CA MET A 393 21.01 19.27 -5.15
C MET A 393 22.51 19.25 -5.46
N VAL A 394 22.97 18.16 -6.07
CA VAL A 394 24.30 18.05 -6.68
C VAL A 394 24.14 17.59 -8.13
N GLU A 395 24.61 18.41 -9.07
CA GLU A 395 24.79 18.02 -10.47
C GLU A 395 26.09 17.23 -10.59
N GLN A 396 25.96 15.91 -10.74
CA GLN A 396 27.09 14.96 -10.74
C GLN A 396 27.87 14.95 -12.06
N ALA A 397 27.19 15.24 -13.17
CA ALA A 397 27.81 15.35 -14.49
C ALA A 397 27.04 16.35 -15.35
N VAL A 398 27.79 17.16 -16.12
CA VAL A 398 27.23 18.16 -17.02
C VAL A 398 27.05 17.56 -18.41
N VAL A 399 25.86 17.71 -19.00
CA VAL A 399 25.57 17.30 -20.38
C VAL A 399 26.11 18.35 -21.36
N ASN A 400 26.80 17.91 -22.43
CA ASN A 400 27.50 18.80 -23.36
C ASN A 400 26.59 19.82 -24.06
N SER A 401 25.39 19.40 -24.47
CA SER A 401 24.39 20.28 -25.09
C SER A 401 23.01 19.64 -25.08
N GLY A 402 21.96 20.44 -24.87
CA GLY A 402 20.57 19.96 -24.90
C GLY A 402 20.23 19.04 -23.73
N ASP A 403 19.27 18.14 -23.95
CA ASP A 403 18.91 17.10 -22.98
C ASP A 403 19.70 15.81 -23.25
N TYR A 404 19.99 15.07 -22.19
CA TYR A 404 20.59 13.74 -22.29
C TYR A 404 19.63 12.78 -23.00
N ASP A 405 20.12 12.08 -24.04
CA ASP A 405 19.38 11.03 -24.72
C ASP A 405 19.85 9.66 -24.19
N PRO A 406 19.05 8.96 -23.37
CA PRO A 406 19.55 7.86 -22.57
C PRO A 406 19.57 6.51 -23.28
N PHE A 407 19.06 6.41 -24.51
CA PHE A 407 18.87 5.12 -25.18
C PHE A 407 19.99 4.75 -26.15
N VAL A 408 20.22 3.44 -26.26
CA VAL A 408 20.92 2.80 -27.37
C VAL A 408 19.97 1.86 -28.11
N PRO A 409 19.99 1.82 -29.45
CA PRO A 409 19.17 0.88 -30.20
C PRO A 409 19.76 -0.53 -30.14
N VAL A 410 18.98 -1.51 -29.67
CA VAL A 410 19.36 -2.94 -29.69
C VAL A 410 18.25 -3.71 -30.37
N LYS A 411 18.55 -4.35 -31.51
CA LYS A 411 17.58 -5.15 -32.31
C LYS A 411 16.26 -4.41 -32.58
N GLY A 412 16.33 -3.10 -32.85
CA GLY A 412 15.17 -2.26 -33.15
C GLY A 412 14.35 -1.81 -31.93
N LEU A 413 14.85 -2.00 -30.70
CA LEU A 413 14.25 -1.50 -29.47
C LEU A 413 15.14 -0.38 -28.88
N PRO A 414 14.57 0.75 -28.40
CA PRO A 414 15.32 1.72 -27.61
C PRO A 414 15.54 1.16 -26.19
N CYS A 415 16.80 0.99 -25.81
CA CYS A 415 17.16 0.31 -24.57
C CYS A 415 18.09 1.15 -23.68
N TRP A 416 18.02 0.97 -22.37
CA TRP A 416 18.92 1.65 -21.43
C TRP A 416 20.29 0.95 -21.40
N PRO A 417 21.42 1.66 -21.58
CA PRO A 417 22.75 1.07 -21.46
C PRO A 417 23.14 0.79 -20.00
N SER A 418 24.00 -0.21 -19.77
CA SER A 418 24.53 -0.53 -18.42
C SER A 418 25.49 0.52 -17.86
N LYS A 419 25.92 1.48 -18.68
CA LYS A 419 26.82 2.59 -18.32
C LYS A 419 26.30 3.88 -18.96
N PRO A 420 26.65 5.06 -18.41
CA PRO A 420 26.39 6.32 -19.08
C PRO A 420 26.96 6.36 -20.51
N LEU A 421 26.22 7.00 -21.42
CA LEU A 421 26.76 7.46 -22.70
C LEU A 421 27.74 8.61 -22.51
N TRP A 422 28.98 8.27 -22.16
CA TRP A 422 30.04 9.20 -21.77
C TRP A 422 30.30 10.32 -22.78
N GLY A 423 30.14 10.06 -24.08
CA GLY A 423 30.32 11.07 -25.13
C GLY A 423 29.33 12.24 -25.06
N GLN A 424 28.21 12.09 -24.34
CA GLN A 424 27.26 13.18 -24.09
C GLN A 424 27.63 14.05 -22.89
N LEU A 425 28.63 13.65 -22.10
CA LEU A 425 29.02 14.32 -20.86
C LEU A 425 30.30 15.13 -21.03
N LYS A 426 30.36 16.28 -20.34
CA LYS A 426 31.58 17.05 -20.21
C LYS A 426 32.59 16.23 -19.41
N ASN A 427 33.81 16.11 -19.95
CA ASN A 427 34.88 15.26 -19.38
C ASN A 427 34.48 13.78 -19.22
N GLY A 428 33.57 13.27 -20.07
CA GLY A 428 33.05 11.90 -19.95
C GLY A 428 34.13 10.80 -19.90
N ALA A 429 35.23 10.95 -20.65
CA ALA A 429 36.34 9.98 -20.63
C ALA A 429 37.09 9.94 -19.29
N GLU A 430 37.23 11.08 -18.61
CA GLU A 430 37.85 11.15 -17.28
C GLU A 430 36.93 10.54 -16.21
N LEU A 431 35.63 10.83 -16.31
CA LEU A 431 34.61 10.24 -15.44
C LEU A 431 34.57 8.72 -15.59
N GLU A 432 34.55 8.20 -16.82
CA GLU A 432 34.62 6.76 -17.10
C GLU A 432 35.88 6.13 -16.49
N ALA A 433 37.06 6.74 -16.70
CA ALA A 433 38.32 6.24 -16.19
C ALA A 433 38.40 6.25 -14.65
N SER A 434 37.65 7.13 -13.97
CA SER A 434 37.57 7.15 -12.51
C SER A 434 36.80 5.97 -11.91
N GLY A 435 35.97 5.28 -12.71
CA GLY A 435 35.10 4.20 -12.24
C GLY A 435 33.90 4.68 -11.41
N ILE A 436 33.52 5.95 -11.52
CA ILE A 436 32.37 6.51 -10.79
C ILE A 436 31.08 5.78 -11.15
N ASP A 437 30.32 5.40 -10.12
CA ASP A 437 28.94 4.93 -10.25
C ASP A 437 28.00 5.99 -9.70
N PHE A 438 27.33 6.71 -10.59
CA PHE A 438 26.40 7.78 -10.21
C PHE A 438 25.18 7.28 -9.45
N GLU A 439 24.81 6.00 -9.58
CA GLU A 439 23.62 5.42 -8.94
C GLU A 439 23.93 4.83 -7.55
N CYS A 440 25.20 4.74 -7.16
CA CYS A 440 25.64 4.16 -5.90
C CYS A 440 25.71 5.21 -4.78
N GLU A 441 24.87 5.04 -3.75
CA GLU A 441 24.78 5.95 -2.59
C GLU A 441 25.72 5.56 -1.43
N LYS A 442 26.82 4.84 -1.71
CA LYS A 442 27.81 4.48 -0.69
C LYS A 442 28.50 5.71 -0.12
N GLU A 443 28.85 6.64 -1.00
CA GLU A 443 29.49 7.91 -0.67
C GLU A 443 28.57 9.07 -1.08
N PRO A 444 28.67 10.25 -0.44
CA PRO A 444 27.92 11.41 -0.86
C PRO A 444 28.18 11.77 -2.35
N PRO A 445 27.16 12.26 -3.08
CA PRO A 445 27.33 12.64 -4.48
C PRO A 445 28.34 13.78 -4.61
N THR A 446 29.18 13.71 -5.64
CA THR A 446 30.18 14.72 -5.96
C THR A 446 29.77 15.50 -7.21
N GLY A 447 30.19 16.76 -7.33
CA GLY A 447 29.83 17.60 -8.47
C GLY A 447 29.52 19.05 -8.08
N THR A 448 28.66 19.71 -8.85
CA THR A 448 28.29 21.11 -8.64
C THR A 448 27.04 21.21 -7.76
N ALA A 449 27.17 21.78 -6.57
CA ALA A 449 26.03 22.01 -5.68
C ALA A 449 25.15 23.15 -6.17
N TYR A 450 23.82 22.98 -6.08
CA TYR A 450 22.83 24.02 -6.34
C TYR A 450 21.56 23.75 -5.51
N SER A 451 20.61 24.69 -5.52
CA SER A 451 19.33 24.48 -4.82
C SER A 451 18.14 24.89 -5.69
N LEU A 452 17.08 24.10 -5.60
CA LEU A 452 15.75 24.44 -6.11
C LEU A 452 14.97 25.17 -5.02
N LYS A 453 14.19 26.20 -5.39
CA LYS A 453 13.43 27.05 -4.45
C LYS A 453 11.93 27.01 -4.74
N ARG A 454 11.13 26.88 -3.68
CA ARG A 454 9.66 26.92 -3.77
C ARG A 454 9.17 28.27 -4.31
N GLY A 455 8.14 28.25 -5.16
CA GLY A 455 7.62 29.43 -5.88
C GLY A 455 8.48 29.91 -7.06
N LYS A 456 9.71 29.42 -7.19
CA LYS A 456 10.61 29.73 -8.31
C LYS A 456 10.81 28.52 -9.22
N ASP A 457 11.30 27.42 -8.67
CA ASP A 457 11.72 26.23 -9.40
C ASP A 457 10.70 25.09 -9.24
N PHE A 458 10.01 25.03 -8.10
CA PHE A 458 8.91 24.09 -7.84
C PHE A 458 7.83 24.76 -6.97
N ASP A 459 6.63 24.21 -6.96
CA ASP A 459 5.56 24.55 -6.02
C ASP A 459 5.22 23.31 -5.17
N GLU A 460 5.13 22.15 -5.81
CA GLU A 460 4.86 20.84 -5.20
C GLU A 460 6.00 19.86 -5.47
N ILE A 461 6.14 18.85 -4.60
CA ILE A 461 7.17 17.81 -4.68
C ILE A 461 6.51 16.43 -4.67
N ILE A 462 6.91 15.58 -5.62
CA ILE A 462 6.68 14.13 -5.54
C ILE A 462 8.01 13.47 -5.16
N LEU A 463 8.08 12.91 -3.95
CA LEU A 463 9.25 12.21 -3.44
C LEU A 463 9.16 10.72 -3.78
N GLY A 464 9.90 10.35 -4.82
CA GLY A 464 10.02 8.99 -5.35
C GLY A 464 11.28 8.24 -4.92
N ALA A 465 12.11 8.85 -4.06
CA ALA A 465 13.29 8.20 -3.52
C ALA A 465 12.90 6.97 -2.68
N SER A 466 13.72 5.92 -2.73
CA SER A 466 13.49 4.73 -1.91
C SER A 466 13.73 5.04 -0.44
N LEU A 467 13.14 4.23 0.44
CA LEU A 467 13.28 4.35 1.89
C LEU A 467 14.74 4.42 2.34
N GLY A 468 15.64 3.64 1.71
CA GLY A 468 17.07 3.62 2.05
C GLY A 468 17.81 4.93 1.75
N SER A 469 17.28 5.79 0.88
CA SER A 469 17.88 7.09 0.54
C SER A 469 17.40 8.22 1.46
N LEU A 470 16.25 8.04 2.13
CA LEU A 470 15.61 9.09 2.93
C LEU A 470 16.43 9.55 4.14
N PRO A 471 17.19 8.71 4.87
CA PRO A 471 18.01 9.16 5.99
C PRO A 471 18.98 10.30 5.63
N TYR A 472 19.44 10.36 4.38
CA TYR A 472 20.39 11.37 3.92
C TYR A 472 19.73 12.73 3.63
N MET A 473 18.51 12.72 3.08
CA MET A 473 17.85 13.94 2.58
C MET A 473 16.72 14.48 3.46
N ALA A 474 16.18 13.69 4.40
CA ALA A 474 14.97 14.02 5.15
C ALA A 474 15.23 14.45 6.62
N SER A 475 16.45 14.86 6.96
CA SER A 475 16.83 15.18 8.36
C SER A 475 15.94 16.23 9.01
N GLU A 476 15.60 17.31 8.32
CA GLU A 476 14.67 18.33 8.83
C GLU A 476 13.23 17.81 8.94
N LEU A 477 12.80 16.94 8.03
CA LEU A 477 11.47 16.30 8.11
C LEU A 477 11.36 15.42 9.35
N VAL A 478 12.39 14.62 9.61
CA VAL A 478 12.51 13.75 10.80
C VAL A 478 12.54 14.58 12.09
N ALA A 479 13.26 15.69 12.09
CA ALA A 479 13.31 16.59 13.25
C ALA A 479 11.97 17.30 13.51
N ALA A 480 11.18 17.57 12.46
CA ALA A 480 9.90 18.25 12.56
C ALA A 480 8.70 17.31 12.79
N SER A 481 8.81 16.02 12.44
CA SER A 481 7.70 15.07 12.44
C SER A 481 8.10 13.73 13.06
N ASN A 482 7.49 13.40 14.20
CA ASN A 482 7.70 12.12 14.86
C ASN A 482 7.20 10.94 14.00
N ARG A 483 6.22 11.18 13.11
CA ARG A 483 5.77 10.15 12.14
C ARG A 483 6.89 9.79 11.15
N TRP A 484 7.63 10.77 10.65
CA TRP A 484 8.78 10.53 9.77
C TRP A 484 9.89 9.77 10.49
N LYS A 485 10.22 10.19 11.72
CA LYS A 485 11.18 9.48 12.56
C LYS A 485 10.79 8.01 12.74
N LEU A 486 9.56 7.74 13.18
CA LEU A 486 9.08 6.38 13.40
C LEU A 486 9.01 5.57 12.11
N MET A 487 8.66 6.17 10.97
CA MET A 487 8.70 5.48 9.68
C MET A 487 10.11 4.98 9.36
N LEU A 488 11.13 5.84 9.48
CA LEU A 488 12.52 5.46 9.21
C LEU A 488 13.08 4.47 10.25
N ASP A 489 12.63 4.55 11.50
CA ASP A 489 13.06 3.65 12.56
C ASP A 489 12.40 2.25 12.48
N LYS A 490 11.15 2.17 11.98
CA LYS A 490 10.31 0.95 12.06
C LYS A 490 10.08 0.26 10.74
N VAL A 491 10.15 0.95 9.61
CA VAL A 491 10.08 0.33 8.29
C VAL A 491 11.52 -0.02 7.87
N GLN A 492 11.80 -1.31 7.75
CA GLN A 492 13.16 -1.79 7.52
C GLN A 492 13.46 -2.00 6.04
N THR A 493 14.74 -2.09 5.72
CA THR A 493 15.22 -2.46 4.38
C THR A 493 16.30 -3.54 4.48
N VAL A 494 16.45 -4.33 3.42
CA VAL A 494 17.48 -5.37 3.31
C VAL A 494 18.29 -5.21 2.03
N ALA A 495 19.57 -5.56 2.09
CA ALA A 495 20.37 -5.71 0.90
C ALA A 495 19.94 -6.96 0.11
N THR A 496 20.22 -6.97 -1.19
CA THR A 496 19.96 -8.14 -2.05
C THR A 496 21.17 -8.45 -2.91
N GLN A 497 21.24 -9.66 -3.44
CA GLN A 497 22.29 -10.09 -4.35
C GLN A 497 21.70 -10.88 -5.52
N ALA A 498 22.36 -10.81 -6.66
CA ALA A 498 21.93 -11.49 -7.87
C ALA A 498 23.13 -11.97 -8.70
N ALA A 499 22.93 -13.06 -9.45
CA ALA A 499 23.86 -13.53 -10.44
C ALA A 499 23.12 -13.95 -11.71
N GLN A 500 23.73 -13.74 -12.88
CA GLN A 500 23.17 -14.21 -14.15
C GLN A 500 24.20 -15.02 -14.91
N PHE A 501 23.84 -16.25 -15.27
CA PHE A 501 24.65 -17.15 -16.06
C PHE A 501 24.07 -17.33 -17.46
N TRP A 502 24.89 -17.07 -18.47
CA TRP A 502 24.62 -17.48 -19.85
C TRP A 502 25.31 -18.82 -20.07
N VAL A 503 24.58 -19.81 -20.57
CA VAL A 503 25.04 -21.22 -20.60
C VAL A 503 24.88 -21.79 -22.00
N ASP A 504 25.87 -22.57 -22.46
CA ASP A 504 25.90 -23.23 -23.77
C ASP A 504 24.99 -24.46 -23.86
N LYS A 505 24.27 -24.78 -22.77
CA LYS A 505 23.33 -25.89 -22.65
C LYS A 505 21.99 -25.42 -22.10
N THR A 506 20.92 -26.10 -22.51
CA THR A 506 19.58 -25.91 -21.93
C THR A 506 19.47 -26.54 -20.55
N ALA A 507 18.52 -26.08 -19.73
CA ALA A 507 18.23 -26.70 -18.43
C ALA A 507 17.92 -28.21 -18.54
N ALA A 508 17.22 -28.62 -19.61
CA ALA A 508 16.93 -30.02 -19.89
C ALA A 508 18.20 -30.84 -20.19
N GLU A 509 19.11 -30.32 -21.02
CA GLU A 509 20.42 -30.97 -21.27
C GLU A 509 21.28 -31.07 -20.00
N MET A 510 21.15 -30.10 -19.09
CA MET A 510 21.79 -30.11 -17.77
C MET A 510 21.10 -31.06 -16.76
N GLY A 511 20.00 -31.72 -17.15
CA GLY A 511 19.31 -32.75 -16.37
C GLY A 511 18.14 -32.26 -15.52
N TRP A 512 17.75 -30.98 -15.61
CA TRP A 512 16.71 -30.41 -14.75
C TRP A 512 15.37 -31.13 -14.87
N ASN A 513 14.92 -31.41 -16.09
CA ASN A 513 13.65 -32.09 -16.34
C ASN A 513 13.59 -33.49 -15.70
N ASP A 514 14.71 -34.22 -15.69
CA ASP A 514 14.78 -35.55 -15.07
C ASP A 514 14.58 -35.47 -13.55
N VAL A 515 15.15 -34.44 -12.91
CA VAL A 515 15.00 -34.18 -11.47
C VAL A 515 13.54 -33.82 -11.15
N VAL A 516 12.92 -32.94 -11.94
CA VAL A 516 11.51 -32.56 -11.74
C VAL A 516 10.57 -33.75 -11.94
N ALA A 517 10.77 -34.54 -12.99
CA ALA A 517 9.93 -35.71 -13.27
C ALA A 517 10.03 -36.81 -12.21
N LYS A 518 11.17 -36.92 -11.52
CA LYS A 518 11.36 -37.90 -10.44
C LYS A 518 10.51 -37.61 -9.20
N HIS A 519 10.18 -36.35 -8.93
CA HIS A 519 9.57 -35.89 -7.67
C HIS A 519 8.18 -35.27 -7.83
N ASN A 520 7.57 -35.41 -9.01
CA ASN A 520 6.24 -34.92 -9.32
C ASN A 520 5.49 -35.96 -10.14
N ILE A 521 4.17 -36.00 -9.99
CA ILE A 521 3.30 -36.87 -10.77
C ILE A 521 2.59 -36.07 -11.87
N GLY A 522 2.04 -36.77 -12.87
CA GLY A 522 1.32 -36.16 -13.98
C GLY A 522 2.19 -35.89 -15.20
N ASP A 523 1.64 -35.16 -16.16
CA ASP A 523 2.35 -34.77 -17.38
C ASP A 523 3.30 -33.60 -17.06
N ILE A 524 4.61 -33.87 -17.11
CA ILE A 524 5.64 -32.87 -16.82
C ILE A 524 5.98 -32.14 -18.12
N PRO A 525 5.78 -30.82 -18.21
CA PRO A 525 6.09 -30.08 -19.42
C PRO A 525 7.54 -30.27 -19.84
N SER A 526 7.78 -30.50 -21.13
CA SER A 526 9.14 -30.57 -21.69
C SER A 526 9.88 -29.24 -21.57
N ASP A 527 9.14 -28.13 -21.58
CA ASP A 527 9.64 -26.78 -21.34
C ASP A 527 9.32 -26.33 -19.90
N LEU A 528 10.32 -26.45 -19.02
CA LEU A 528 10.31 -26.03 -17.62
C LEU A 528 10.88 -24.61 -17.42
N LYS A 529 10.74 -23.72 -18.40
CA LYS A 529 11.12 -22.31 -18.26
C LYS A 529 10.26 -21.57 -17.23
N THR A 530 10.64 -21.64 -15.97
CA THR A 530 9.89 -21.01 -14.88
C THR A 530 10.84 -20.51 -13.77
N VAL A 531 10.29 -20.13 -12.62
CA VAL A 531 10.97 -19.72 -11.42
C VAL A 531 10.89 -20.84 -10.39
N ILE A 532 11.99 -21.09 -9.70
CA ILE A 532 12.06 -21.88 -8.47
C ILE A 532 12.54 -21.00 -7.33
N THR A 533 12.04 -21.24 -6.13
CA THR A 533 12.50 -20.59 -4.90
C THR A 533 12.66 -21.60 -3.76
N SER A 534 13.00 -21.14 -2.55
CA SER A 534 13.26 -21.96 -1.36
C SER A 534 14.46 -22.89 -1.49
N PHE A 535 15.36 -22.59 -2.42
CA PHE A 535 16.59 -23.33 -2.63
C PHE A 535 17.67 -22.96 -1.58
N ILE A 536 18.89 -23.41 -1.81
CA ILE A 536 20.01 -23.27 -0.88
C ILE A 536 20.72 -21.93 -1.11
N GLU A 537 21.06 -21.23 -0.03
CA GLU A 537 21.84 -19.98 -0.05
C GLU A 537 23.25 -20.18 -0.63
N PRO A 538 23.87 -19.14 -1.25
CA PRO A 538 23.52 -17.71 -1.23
C PRO A 538 22.59 -17.26 -2.36
N LEU A 539 22.04 -18.20 -3.14
CA LEU A 539 21.15 -17.93 -4.27
C LEU A 539 19.99 -18.93 -4.23
N ASP A 540 18.95 -18.58 -3.49
CA ASP A 540 17.81 -19.45 -3.19
C ASP A 540 16.70 -19.45 -4.25
N THR A 541 16.79 -18.53 -5.22
CA THR A 541 15.79 -18.35 -6.26
C THR A 541 16.45 -18.36 -7.63
N TRP A 542 15.91 -19.14 -8.57
CA TRP A 542 16.36 -19.22 -9.96
C TRP A 542 15.18 -19.04 -10.91
N ALA A 543 15.32 -18.15 -11.89
CA ALA A 543 14.45 -18.05 -13.05
C ALA A 543 15.19 -18.41 -14.35
N ASP A 544 14.57 -19.28 -15.15
CA ASP A 544 14.98 -19.47 -16.54
C ASP A 544 14.48 -18.29 -17.39
N MET A 545 15.42 -17.51 -17.93
CA MET A 545 15.18 -16.31 -18.73
C MET A 545 15.66 -16.49 -20.17
N SER A 546 15.72 -17.73 -20.67
CA SER A 546 16.22 -18.05 -22.02
C SER A 546 15.41 -17.37 -23.13
N ASP A 547 14.17 -16.97 -22.87
CA ASP A 547 13.34 -16.20 -23.80
C ASP A 547 13.94 -14.83 -24.15
N LEU A 548 14.86 -14.32 -23.31
CA LEU A 548 15.55 -13.05 -23.50
C LEU A 548 16.72 -13.13 -24.49
N ILE A 549 17.25 -14.31 -24.83
CA ILE A 549 18.39 -14.48 -25.75
C ILE A 549 18.11 -13.78 -27.10
N GLY A 550 16.87 -13.90 -27.59
CA GLY A 550 16.44 -13.26 -28.83
C GLY A 550 16.53 -11.72 -28.81
N ARG A 551 16.60 -11.12 -27.62
CA ARG A 551 16.73 -9.67 -27.38
C ARG A 551 18.14 -9.20 -27.11
N GLU A 552 19.12 -10.11 -27.07
CA GLU A 552 20.54 -9.82 -26.91
C GLU A 552 21.27 -10.04 -28.25
N ASP A 553 22.37 -9.36 -28.51
CA ASP A 553 23.08 -9.30 -29.80
C ASP A 553 24.27 -10.28 -29.88
N TRP A 554 24.00 -11.56 -29.63
CA TRP A 554 25.02 -12.61 -29.64
C TRP A 554 25.50 -12.98 -31.05
N SER A 555 26.81 -13.20 -31.20
CA SER A 555 27.38 -13.89 -32.37
C SER A 555 26.96 -15.36 -32.38
N ASN A 556 26.84 -15.98 -33.56
CA ASN A 556 26.51 -17.40 -33.67
C ASN A 556 27.75 -18.31 -33.45
N PRO A 557 27.69 -19.35 -32.59
CA PRO A 557 26.59 -19.69 -31.68
C PRO A 557 26.54 -18.78 -30.46
N GLY A 558 25.34 -18.35 -30.10
CA GLY A 558 25.06 -17.69 -28.82
C GLY A 558 24.78 -18.71 -27.71
N PRO A 559 24.51 -18.25 -26.48
CA PRO A 559 24.13 -19.14 -25.38
C PRO A 559 22.83 -19.88 -25.70
N ALA A 560 22.67 -21.07 -25.14
CA ALA A 560 21.47 -21.90 -25.27
C ALA A 560 20.44 -21.60 -24.16
N SER A 561 20.89 -21.15 -22.98
CA SER A 561 20.01 -20.74 -21.90
C SER A 561 20.56 -19.57 -21.09
N ILE A 562 19.66 -18.93 -20.33
CA ILE A 562 19.98 -17.86 -19.38
C ILE A 562 19.36 -18.23 -18.02
N ALA A 563 20.18 -18.25 -16.98
CA ALA A 563 19.78 -18.50 -15.61
C ALA A 563 19.97 -17.24 -14.76
N TYR A 564 18.88 -16.69 -14.23
CA TYR A 564 18.90 -15.53 -13.32
C TYR A 564 18.68 -16.02 -11.89
N PHE A 565 19.58 -15.63 -10.99
CA PHE A 565 19.53 -15.99 -9.59
C PHE A 565 19.41 -14.76 -8.70
N CYS A 566 18.71 -14.88 -7.58
CA CYS A 566 18.69 -13.86 -6.54
C CYS A 566 18.47 -14.45 -5.14
N SER A 567 18.77 -13.65 -4.12
CA SER A 567 18.52 -13.92 -2.70
C SER A 567 18.66 -12.58 -1.92
N PRO A 568 18.13 -12.45 -0.70
CA PRO A 568 18.63 -11.43 0.23
C PRO A 568 20.15 -11.51 0.41
N ALA A 569 20.75 -10.40 0.82
CA ALA A 569 22.16 -10.33 1.16
C ALA A 569 22.33 -9.71 2.54
N LYS A 570 23.37 -10.14 3.26
CA LYS A 570 23.81 -9.41 4.44
C LYS A 570 24.36 -8.05 4.04
N ASP A 571 24.38 -7.10 4.98
CA ASP A 571 24.90 -5.77 4.71
C ASP A 571 26.38 -5.77 4.30
N ALA A 572 26.81 -4.71 3.61
CA ALA A 572 28.16 -4.59 3.08
C ALA A 572 29.22 -4.80 4.15
N GLY A 573 30.20 -5.66 3.85
CA GLY A 573 31.32 -5.97 4.75
C GLY A 573 31.01 -6.99 5.87
N VAL A 574 29.77 -7.51 5.95
CA VAL A 574 29.42 -8.54 6.95
C VAL A 574 29.93 -9.93 6.54
N ASP A 575 29.76 -10.33 5.27
CA ASP A 575 30.29 -11.61 4.79
C ASP A 575 31.80 -11.51 4.52
N PRO A 576 32.63 -12.42 5.10
CA PRO A 576 34.08 -12.35 4.98
C PRO A 576 34.62 -12.91 3.65
N ILE A 577 33.83 -13.75 2.98
CA ILE A 577 34.18 -14.36 1.69
C ILE A 577 33.56 -13.51 0.58
N PRO A 578 34.29 -13.12 -0.49
CA PRO A 578 33.73 -12.41 -1.63
C PRO A 578 32.51 -13.11 -2.24
N PHE A 579 31.54 -12.35 -2.75
CA PHE A 579 30.29 -12.89 -3.27
C PHE A 579 30.50 -13.92 -4.39
N GLU A 580 31.36 -13.62 -5.37
CA GLU A 580 31.68 -14.51 -6.48
C GLU A 580 32.25 -15.87 -6.00
N ASP A 581 33.09 -15.85 -4.97
CA ASP A 581 33.67 -17.07 -4.40
C ASP A 581 32.61 -17.91 -3.68
N ARG A 582 31.69 -17.28 -2.95
CA ARG A 582 30.54 -17.97 -2.33
C ARG A 582 29.62 -18.59 -3.39
N VAL A 583 29.38 -17.88 -4.49
CA VAL A 583 28.57 -18.39 -5.60
C VAL A 583 29.27 -19.56 -6.29
N LEU A 584 30.59 -19.51 -6.46
CA LEU A 584 31.34 -20.64 -7.02
C LEU A 584 31.29 -21.87 -6.09
N GLU A 585 31.44 -21.69 -4.79
CA GLU A 585 31.30 -22.76 -3.80
C GLU A 585 29.89 -23.36 -3.84
N TRP A 586 28.85 -22.52 -3.84
CA TRP A 586 27.46 -22.95 -3.97
C TRP A 586 27.18 -23.68 -5.29
N ALA A 587 27.74 -23.20 -6.40
CA ALA A 587 27.58 -23.86 -7.69
C ALA A 587 28.17 -25.28 -7.66
N ASN A 588 29.35 -25.44 -7.03
CA ASN A 588 30.00 -26.72 -6.87
C ASN A 588 29.25 -27.70 -5.96
N ASN A 589 28.61 -27.20 -4.90
CA ASN A 589 28.06 -28.04 -3.83
C ASN A 589 26.54 -28.25 -3.91
N SER A 590 25.81 -27.25 -4.42
CA SER A 590 24.36 -27.16 -4.28
C SER A 590 23.67 -27.15 -5.65
N LEU A 591 24.13 -26.33 -6.59
CA LEU A 591 23.49 -26.19 -7.92
C LEU A 591 23.42 -27.50 -8.71
N LEU A 592 24.40 -28.40 -8.50
CA LEU A 592 24.41 -29.73 -9.10
C LEU A 592 23.22 -30.62 -8.68
N GLN A 593 22.53 -30.31 -7.57
CA GLN A 593 21.28 -30.99 -7.22
C GLN A 593 20.14 -30.64 -8.19
N MET A 594 20.20 -29.46 -8.81
CA MET A 594 19.27 -29.04 -9.86
C MET A 594 19.78 -29.46 -11.25
N TRP A 595 21.08 -29.34 -11.49
CA TRP A 595 21.71 -29.57 -12.79
C TRP A 595 22.72 -30.72 -12.72
N PRO A 596 22.26 -31.96 -12.49
CA PRO A 596 23.15 -33.10 -12.22
C PRO A 596 24.06 -33.45 -13.41
N LYS A 597 23.69 -33.07 -14.64
CA LYS A 597 24.51 -33.30 -15.85
C LYS A 597 25.47 -32.14 -16.16
N ALA A 598 25.47 -31.08 -15.34
CA ALA A 598 26.43 -29.98 -15.43
C ALA A 598 27.67 -30.19 -14.54
N GLU A 599 28.00 -31.45 -14.25
CA GLU A 599 29.07 -31.87 -13.35
C GLU A 599 30.33 -32.27 -14.13
N LYS A 600 31.49 -31.83 -13.63
CA LYS A 600 32.82 -32.27 -14.08
C LYS A 600 33.79 -32.34 -12.89
N ASN A 601 34.25 -33.55 -12.58
CA ASN A 601 35.15 -33.87 -11.46
C ASN A 601 34.60 -33.50 -10.06
N GLY A 602 33.32 -33.80 -9.81
CA GLY A 602 32.58 -33.51 -8.58
C GLY A 602 32.24 -32.04 -8.38
N LYS A 603 32.34 -31.22 -9.42
CA LYS A 603 32.16 -29.75 -9.38
C LYS A 603 31.33 -29.27 -10.55
N PHE A 604 30.84 -28.04 -10.49
CA PHE A 604 30.12 -27.44 -11.62
C PHE A 604 31.07 -27.21 -12.80
N ASP A 605 30.68 -27.66 -13.98
CA ASP A 605 31.47 -27.54 -15.20
C ASP A 605 31.43 -26.10 -15.73
N LEU A 606 32.40 -25.30 -15.31
CA LEU A 606 32.54 -23.90 -15.75
C LEU A 606 32.75 -23.75 -17.26
N ASP A 607 33.17 -24.81 -17.97
CA ASP A 607 33.32 -24.76 -19.42
C ASP A 607 31.96 -24.63 -20.15
N LEU A 608 30.84 -24.95 -19.47
CA LEU A 608 29.48 -24.77 -19.96
C LEU A 608 29.03 -23.30 -20.01
N LEU A 609 29.71 -22.40 -19.30
CA LEU A 609 29.36 -20.98 -19.30
C LEU A 609 29.73 -20.34 -20.63
N HIS A 610 28.82 -19.55 -21.18
CA HIS A 610 29.01 -18.84 -22.43
C HIS A 610 29.84 -17.56 -22.21
N SER A 611 30.80 -17.31 -23.11
CA SER A 611 31.54 -16.05 -23.14
C SER A 611 32.10 -15.81 -24.54
N GLY A 612 31.95 -14.60 -25.07
CA GLY A 612 32.51 -14.22 -26.37
C GLY A 612 34.02 -13.93 -26.34
N LYS A 613 34.62 -13.72 -25.16
CA LYS A 613 36.04 -13.32 -25.00
C LYS A 613 36.87 -14.32 -24.19
N ALA A 614 36.29 -14.91 -23.14
CA ALA A 614 36.99 -15.82 -22.24
C ALA A 614 37.18 -17.22 -22.85
N LYS A 615 38.32 -17.88 -22.56
CA LYS A 615 38.65 -19.19 -23.16
C LYS A 615 38.58 -20.34 -22.18
N THR A 616 38.83 -20.10 -20.90
CA THR A 616 38.83 -21.13 -19.85
C THR A 616 37.58 -21.00 -18.98
N GLY A 617 37.11 -22.10 -18.38
CA GLY A 617 36.00 -22.09 -17.43
C GLY A 617 36.09 -21.00 -16.34
N PRO A 618 37.22 -20.85 -15.62
CA PRO A 618 37.37 -19.77 -14.62
C PRO A 618 37.25 -18.35 -15.19
N GLU A 619 37.80 -18.10 -16.39
CA GLU A 619 37.63 -16.79 -17.06
C GLU A 619 36.17 -16.59 -17.50
N LYS A 620 35.50 -17.64 -17.97
CA LYS A 620 34.09 -17.60 -18.35
C LYS A 620 33.21 -17.26 -17.15
N PHE A 621 33.46 -17.86 -15.98
CA PHE A 621 32.78 -17.55 -14.72
C PHE A 621 32.93 -16.08 -14.34
N LYS A 622 34.16 -15.55 -14.34
CA LYS A 622 34.40 -14.12 -14.06
C LYS A 622 33.75 -13.17 -15.06
N SER A 623 33.43 -13.64 -16.27
CA SER A 623 32.72 -12.85 -17.27
C SER A 623 31.19 -12.88 -17.13
N GLN A 624 30.66 -13.71 -16.22
CA GLN A 624 29.23 -13.70 -15.87
C GLN A 624 28.87 -12.43 -15.07
N TYR A 625 27.58 -12.20 -14.85
CA TYR A 625 27.12 -11.01 -14.17
C TYR A 625 26.84 -11.29 -12.69
N PHE A 626 27.40 -10.47 -11.80
CA PHE A 626 27.21 -10.53 -10.36
C PHE A 626 26.88 -9.14 -9.83
N ARG A 627 25.89 -9.04 -8.94
CA ARG A 627 25.42 -7.76 -8.39
C ARG A 627 25.07 -7.89 -6.92
N GLN A 628 25.44 -6.89 -6.13
CA GLN A 628 25.02 -6.73 -4.74
C GLN A 628 24.46 -5.31 -4.55
N ASN A 629 23.27 -5.23 -3.99
CA ASN A 629 22.46 -4.02 -3.84
C ASN A 629 22.47 -3.59 -2.36
N PHE A 630 23.48 -2.81 -1.97
CA PHE A 630 23.74 -2.53 -0.55
C PHE A 630 23.21 -1.18 -0.09
N TYR A 631 23.18 -0.17 -0.96
CA TYR A 631 23.13 1.22 -0.53
C TYR A 631 21.85 1.91 -1.02
N GLY A 632 21.35 2.84 -0.21
CA GLY A 632 20.32 3.80 -0.58
C GLY A 632 19.14 3.20 -1.34
N SER A 633 18.97 3.65 -2.58
CA SER A 633 17.83 3.34 -3.45
C SER A 633 17.76 1.89 -3.94
N GLU A 634 18.85 1.15 -3.86
CA GLU A 634 18.94 -0.25 -4.31
C GLU A 634 18.34 -1.24 -3.29
N ARG A 635 18.21 -0.83 -2.02
CA ARG A 635 17.77 -1.72 -0.93
C ARG A 635 16.29 -2.08 -1.04
N TYR A 636 15.97 -3.34 -0.80
CA TYR A 636 14.59 -3.83 -0.79
C TYR A 636 13.87 -3.38 0.48
N VAL A 637 12.59 -2.99 0.38
CA VAL A 637 11.79 -2.50 1.51
C VAL A 637 11.00 -3.67 2.13
N LEU A 638 11.23 -3.93 3.41
CA LEU A 638 10.63 -5.06 4.11
C LEU A 638 9.24 -4.78 4.65
N SER A 639 8.47 -5.86 4.83
CA SER A 639 7.13 -5.86 5.44
C SER A 639 7.16 -6.45 6.84
N VAL A 640 8.10 -6.00 7.68
CA VAL A 640 8.29 -6.57 9.02
C VAL A 640 7.05 -6.37 9.91
N PRO A 641 6.76 -7.28 10.85
CA PRO A 641 5.60 -7.19 11.72
C PRO A 641 5.48 -5.85 12.43
N GLY A 642 4.26 -5.30 12.43
CA GLY A 642 3.92 -4.05 13.12
C GLY A 642 4.45 -2.79 12.44
N SER A 643 5.07 -2.89 11.26
CA SER A 643 5.60 -1.74 10.53
C SER A 643 4.54 -0.95 9.75
N VAL A 644 3.42 -1.59 9.35
CA VAL A 644 2.40 -0.97 8.48
C VAL A 644 1.83 0.32 9.05
N GLN A 645 1.61 0.37 10.37
CA GLN A 645 1.08 1.57 11.04
C GLN A 645 2.01 2.78 10.98
N TYR A 646 3.31 2.59 10.75
CA TYR A 646 4.30 3.66 10.67
C TYR A 646 4.55 4.14 9.23
N ARG A 647 4.02 3.42 8.23
CA ARG A 647 4.11 3.85 6.84
C ARG A 647 3.23 5.07 6.62
N LEU A 648 3.81 6.12 6.04
CA LEU A 648 3.05 7.32 5.68
C LEU A 648 2.18 7.05 4.44
N PRO A 649 0.91 7.51 4.40
CA PRO A 649 0.14 7.49 3.17
C PRO A 649 0.72 8.49 2.15
N PRO A 650 0.55 8.25 0.83
CA PRO A 650 1.12 9.10 -0.23
C PRO A 650 0.82 10.59 -0.12
N ASP A 651 -0.40 10.92 0.32
CA ASP A 651 -0.95 12.27 0.49
C ASP A 651 -1.01 12.69 1.96
N GLY A 652 -0.23 12.07 2.85
CA GLY A 652 -0.29 12.40 4.29
C GLY A 652 1.07 12.40 4.94
N THR A 653 2.06 13.00 4.26
CA THR A 653 3.43 13.17 4.74
C THR A 653 3.54 14.12 5.94
N GLY A 654 2.56 15.01 6.12
CA GLY A 654 2.59 16.05 7.15
C GLY A 654 3.26 17.36 6.71
N PHE A 655 3.60 17.50 5.42
CA PHE A 655 4.10 18.73 4.80
C PHE A 655 3.25 19.07 3.57
N GLU A 656 2.78 20.32 3.47
CA GLU A 656 1.68 20.73 2.57
C GLU A 656 1.98 20.59 1.06
N ASN A 657 3.26 20.52 0.70
CA ASN A 657 3.71 20.45 -0.69
C ASN A 657 4.58 19.22 -0.99
N LEU A 658 4.46 18.17 -0.17
CA LEU A 658 5.26 16.95 -0.30
C LEU A 658 4.34 15.72 -0.36
N TYR A 659 4.40 15.01 -1.49
CA TYR A 659 3.67 13.77 -1.73
C TYR A 659 4.66 12.63 -1.88
N ALA A 660 4.41 11.51 -1.20
CA ALA A 660 5.31 10.35 -1.19
C ALA A 660 4.87 9.30 -2.22
N ALA A 661 5.80 8.79 -3.02
CA ALA A 661 5.51 7.80 -4.05
C ALA A 661 6.53 6.65 -4.02
N GLY A 662 6.17 5.52 -3.41
CA GLY A 662 7.02 4.34 -3.31
C GLY A 662 6.37 3.17 -2.58
N ASP A 663 6.96 1.99 -2.72
CA ASP A 663 6.51 0.74 -2.06
C ASP A 663 6.70 0.74 -0.52
N TRP A 664 7.28 1.82 0.03
CA TRP A 664 7.43 2.08 1.45
C TRP A 664 6.23 2.84 2.07
N THR A 665 5.30 3.34 1.26
CA THR A 665 4.10 4.06 1.75
C THR A 665 2.98 3.11 2.20
N ARG A 666 1.98 3.65 2.92
CA ARG A 666 0.75 2.92 3.30
C ARG A 666 -0.19 2.90 2.10
N CYS A 667 -0.23 1.78 1.39
CA CYS A 667 -0.86 1.64 0.07
C CYS A 667 -1.76 0.38 -0.06
N GLY A 668 -2.11 -0.24 1.07
CA GLY A 668 -2.97 -1.42 1.11
C GLY A 668 -2.21 -2.73 0.92
N ILE A 669 -1.32 -2.84 -0.08
CA ILE A 669 -0.44 -4.03 -0.22
C ILE A 669 0.67 -4.00 0.84
N ASN A 670 1.29 -2.84 1.05
CA ASN A 670 2.35 -2.59 2.04
C ASN A 670 3.57 -3.53 1.95
N ALA A 671 3.86 -4.06 0.76
CA ALA A 671 5.03 -4.89 0.48
C ALA A 671 5.89 -4.30 -0.63
N GLY A 672 7.18 -4.67 -0.66
CA GLY A 672 8.12 -4.24 -1.68
C GLY A 672 7.81 -4.85 -3.05
N CYS A 673 6.90 -4.24 -3.82
CA CYS A 673 6.56 -4.72 -5.15
C CYS A 673 6.10 -3.59 -6.08
N VAL A 674 6.04 -3.91 -7.38
CA VAL A 674 5.62 -2.97 -8.43
C VAL A 674 4.20 -2.46 -8.16
N GLU A 675 3.26 -3.35 -7.85
CA GLU A 675 1.86 -2.96 -7.63
C GLU A 675 1.72 -2.00 -6.44
N ALA A 676 2.41 -2.25 -5.33
CA ALA A 676 2.42 -1.35 -4.18
C ALA A 676 2.99 0.04 -4.55
N ALA A 677 4.09 0.08 -5.31
CA ALA A 677 4.67 1.33 -5.78
C ALA A 677 3.73 2.06 -6.76
N THR A 678 3.03 1.35 -7.64
CA THR A 678 2.03 1.94 -8.56
C THR A 678 0.83 2.50 -7.80
N ILE A 679 0.28 1.76 -6.84
CA ILE A 679 -0.81 2.25 -5.98
C ILE A 679 -0.37 3.51 -5.24
N SER A 680 0.85 3.50 -4.68
CA SER A 680 1.43 4.67 -4.04
C SER A 680 1.54 5.87 -4.98
N GLY A 681 2.02 5.67 -6.20
CA GLY A 681 2.15 6.73 -7.19
C GLY A 681 0.81 7.32 -7.64
N LEU A 682 -0.20 6.47 -7.85
CA LEU A 682 -1.57 6.92 -8.09
C LEU A 682 -2.13 7.69 -6.90
N GLY A 683 -1.84 7.25 -5.67
CA GLY A 683 -2.22 7.95 -4.45
C GLY A 683 -1.58 9.33 -4.33
N ALA A 684 -0.30 9.47 -4.69
CA ALA A 684 0.40 10.74 -4.72
C ALA A 684 -0.18 11.68 -5.78
N ALA A 685 -0.46 11.18 -6.99
CA ALA A 685 -1.12 11.95 -8.04
C ALA A 685 -2.52 12.42 -7.62
N ARG A 686 -3.31 11.53 -6.98
CA ARG A 686 -4.66 11.83 -6.46
C ARG A 686 -4.61 12.91 -5.40
N GLY A 687 -3.71 12.79 -4.42
CA GLY A 687 -3.50 13.80 -3.37
C GLY A 687 -3.08 15.15 -3.92
N LEU A 688 -2.10 15.18 -4.83
CA LEU A 688 -1.55 16.43 -5.40
C LEU A 688 -2.57 17.19 -6.24
N THR A 689 -3.31 16.47 -7.08
CA THR A 689 -4.22 17.08 -8.06
C THR A 689 -5.64 17.26 -7.53
N GLY A 690 -6.03 16.50 -6.50
CA GLY A 690 -7.42 16.40 -6.05
C GLY A 690 -8.36 15.75 -7.07
N ALA A 691 -7.82 15.18 -8.16
CA ALA A 691 -8.61 14.52 -9.19
C ALA A 691 -9.10 13.14 -8.73
N ASP A 692 -10.22 12.69 -9.29
CA ASP A 692 -10.74 11.34 -9.06
C ASP A 692 -9.92 10.33 -9.89
N ILE A 693 -8.92 9.72 -9.25
CA ILE A 693 -8.03 8.71 -9.85
C ILE A 693 -8.37 7.36 -9.24
N GLU A 694 -8.76 6.41 -10.09
CA GLU A 694 -9.07 5.04 -9.69
C GLU A 694 -7.82 4.30 -9.19
N ILE A 695 -7.97 3.66 -8.03
CA ILE A 695 -6.95 2.82 -7.41
C ILE A 695 -7.61 1.51 -6.94
N VAL A 696 -7.32 0.42 -7.62
CA VAL A 696 -7.86 -0.90 -7.26
C VAL A 696 -7.05 -1.49 -6.11
N GLY A 697 -7.71 -1.94 -5.05
CA GLY A 697 -7.07 -2.72 -3.98
C GLY A 697 -6.30 -1.92 -2.92
N GLU A 698 -6.63 -0.64 -2.73
CA GLU A 698 -6.12 0.24 -1.67
C GLU A 698 -6.54 -0.18 -0.24
N GLY A 699 -7.48 -1.12 -0.12
CA GLY A 699 -7.89 -1.76 1.13
C GLY A 699 -8.45 -3.17 0.91
N ASP A 700 -8.68 -3.91 2.00
CA ASP A 700 -9.27 -5.25 1.99
C ASP A 700 -10.81 -5.23 2.03
N LEU A 701 -11.38 -4.11 2.46
CA LEU A 701 -12.82 -3.89 2.57
C LEU A 701 -13.19 -2.78 1.59
N ILE A 702 -14.40 -2.86 1.03
CA ILE A 702 -14.89 -1.82 0.12
C ILE A 702 -14.96 -0.51 0.88
N ILE A 703 -14.08 0.43 0.53
CA ILE A 703 -14.06 1.78 1.05
C ILE A 703 -15.02 2.59 0.19
N ASP A 704 -16.20 2.93 0.70
CA ASP A 704 -16.99 4.04 0.14
C ASP A 704 -16.25 5.35 0.51
N ASN A 705 -15.17 5.65 -0.23
CA ASN A 705 -14.34 6.86 -0.31
C ASN A 705 -13.73 7.43 1.00
N GLY A 706 -12.48 7.12 1.33
CA GLY A 706 -11.66 7.84 2.35
C GLY A 706 -11.14 7.00 3.53
N PRO A 707 -10.01 7.35 4.17
CA PRO A 707 -9.07 6.34 4.68
C PRO A 707 -9.41 5.76 6.06
N GLY A 708 -9.70 4.46 6.09
CA GLY A 708 -8.68 3.46 6.46
C GLY A 708 -8.37 3.19 7.95
N ASP A 709 -8.96 3.89 8.91
CA ASP A 709 -8.80 3.58 10.35
C ASP A 709 -10.14 3.24 11.07
N ALA A 710 -11.22 3.05 10.30
CA ALA A 710 -12.56 2.72 10.79
C ALA A 710 -12.62 1.45 11.68
N ALA A 711 -11.67 0.53 11.54
CA ALA A 711 -11.57 -0.67 12.38
C ALA A 711 -11.38 -0.34 13.88
N ARG A 712 -10.91 0.86 14.24
CA ARG A 712 -10.70 1.30 15.63
C ARG A 712 -11.91 2.02 16.25
N LEU A 713 -12.96 2.29 15.47
CA LEU A 713 -14.15 3.05 15.91
C LEU A 713 -15.19 2.21 16.66
N ALA A 714 -14.92 0.92 16.89
CA ALA A 714 -15.78 0.05 17.67
C ALA A 714 -15.61 0.30 19.17
N SER A 715 -16.06 1.46 19.67
CA SER A 715 -16.40 1.58 21.08
C SER A 715 -17.78 0.95 21.29
N PRO A 716 -17.91 -0.14 22.07
CA PRO A 716 -19.22 -0.63 22.51
C PRO A 716 -19.92 0.36 23.47
N TYR A 717 -19.26 1.46 23.85
CA TYR A 717 -19.68 2.40 24.87
C TYR A 717 -19.93 3.82 24.34
N ALA A 718 -20.53 3.98 23.15
CA ALA A 718 -21.06 5.28 22.74
C ALA A 718 -22.30 5.69 23.58
N GLN A 719 -22.13 5.77 24.91
CA GLN A 719 -23.12 6.27 25.88
C GLN A 719 -22.39 6.89 27.09
N SER A 720 -21.50 7.85 26.84
CA SER A 720 -21.05 8.81 27.87
C SER A 720 -22.00 10.01 28.00
N ALA A 721 -23.10 10.01 27.23
CA ALA A 721 -24.04 11.11 27.17
C ALA A 721 -24.62 11.40 28.57
N ASN A 722 -24.39 12.61 29.08
CA ASN A 722 -24.83 13.07 30.40
C ASN A 722 -26.37 13.31 30.50
N TRP A 723 -27.17 12.67 29.66
CA TRP A 723 -28.63 12.83 29.60
C TRP A 723 -29.30 11.46 29.46
N PRO A 724 -30.44 11.22 30.15
CA PRO A 724 -31.18 9.97 30.00
C PRO A 724 -31.54 9.76 28.54
N LEU A 725 -31.07 8.63 27.99
CA LEU A 725 -31.34 8.25 26.61
C LEU A 725 -32.83 7.92 26.50
N THR A 726 -33.59 8.80 25.86
CA THR A 726 -34.88 8.37 25.29
C THR A 726 -34.60 7.27 24.26
N PRO A 727 -35.49 6.30 24.02
CA PRO A 727 -35.23 5.16 23.10
C PRO A 727 -34.82 5.56 21.67
N PHE A 728 -35.07 6.81 21.29
CA PHE A 728 -34.92 7.34 19.94
C PHE A 728 -33.87 8.45 19.90
N PHE A 729 -32.63 8.14 19.51
CA PHE A 729 -31.56 9.13 19.29
C PHE A 729 -30.72 8.74 18.07
N GLY A 730 -29.95 9.70 17.54
CA GLY A 730 -29.03 9.46 16.42
C GLY A 730 -27.70 8.92 16.90
N VAL A 731 -27.10 8.00 16.14
CA VAL A 731 -25.75 7.49 16.37
C VAL A 731 -24.98 7.43 15.07
N GLY A 732 -23.67 7.62 15.16
CA GLY A 732 -22.75 7.48 14.05
C GLY A 732 -21.31 7.35 14.51
N GLU A 733 -20.45 7.07 13.56
CA GLU A 733 -18.99 7.12 13.69
C GLU A 733 -18.49 8.27 12.79
N LEU A 734 -17.36 8.89 13.13
CA LEU A 734 -16.72 9.89 12.28
C LEU A 734 -15.21 9.71 12.22
N ASP A 735 -14.66 10.06 11.06
CA ASP A 735 -13.26 10.40 10.81
C ASP A 735 -13.25 11.80 10.23
N GLY A 736 -12.51 12.74 10.81
CA GLY A 736 -12.53 14.11 10.33
C GLY A 736 -11.50 15.02 10.96
N PHE A 737 -11.52 16.28 10.54
CA PHE A 737 -10.65 17.32 11.06
C PHE A 737 -11.46 18.37 11.81
N PHE A 738 -11.05 18.67 13.03
CA PHE A 738 -11.62 19.74 13.84
C PHE A 738 -10.58 20.87 13.92
N SER A 739 -10.99 22.09 13.62
CA SER A 739 -10.14 23.27 13.74
C SER A 739 -10.91 24.44 14.33
N PHE A 740 -10.24 25.20 15.18
CA PHE A 740 -10.85 26.27 15.97
C PHE A 740 -10.15 27.59 15.64
N HIS A 741 -10.92 28.59 15.21
CA HIS A 741 -10.40 29.83 14.64
C HIS A 741 -10.99 31.05 15.36
N ALA A 742 -10.19 32.10 15.46
CA ALA A 742 -10.65 33.43 15.87
C ALA A 742 -11.06 34.21 14.61
N VAL A 743 -12.35 34.56 14.51
CA VAL A 743 -12.93 35.20 13.31
C VAL A 743 -13.51 36.55 13.66
N ASP A 744 -13.48 37.52 12.74
CA ASP A 744 -14.01 38.87 12.95
C ASP A 744 -15.48 38.84 13.43
N ALA A 745 -15.72 39.38 14.62
CA ALA A 745 -17.03 39.32 15.27
C ALA A 745 -18.09 40.15 14.53
N THR A 746 -17.69 41.21 13.83
CA THR A 746 -18.61 42.05 13.06
C THR A 746 -19.20 41.28 11.89
N THR A 747 -18.36 40.52 11.19
CA THR A 747 -18.76 39.65 10.09
C THR A 747 -19.70 38.54 10.57
N LEU A 748 -19.38 37.90 11.70
CA LEU A 748 -20.24 36.84 12.25
C LEU A 748 -21.63 37.35 12.68
N LYS A 749 -21.74 38.57 13.23
CA LYS A 749 -23.04 39.16 13.59
C LYS A 749 -23.98 39.27 12.38
N ASN A 750 -23.45 39.50 11.17
CA ASN A 750 -24.26 39.66 9.97
C ASN A 750 -24.89 38.34 9.48
N VAL A 751 -24.40 37.18 9.93
CA VAL A 751 -24.95 35.86 9.57
C VAL A 751 -25.85 35.25 10.64
N LEU A 752 -26.00 35.92 11.79
CA LEU A 752 -26.90 35.46 12.86
C LEU A 752 -28.36 35.77 12.52
N PRO A 753 -29.29 34.84 12.78
CA PRO A 753 -30.71 35.11 12.63
C PRO A 753 -31.21 36.11 13.68
N LYS A 754 -32.35 36.76 13.39
CA LYS A 754 -33.02 37.66 14.33
C LYS A 754 -33.29 36.95 15.67
N GLY A 755 -32.98 37.63 16.78
CA GLY A 755 -33.15 37.08 18.13
C GLY A 755 -31.92 36.31 18.66
N MET A 756 -30.83 36.23 17.89
CA MET A 756 -29.56 35.66 18.31
C MET A 756 -28.46 36.72 18.30
N THR A 757 -27.58 36.68 19.30
CA THR A 757 -26.38 37.54 19.38
C THR A 757 -25.17 36.72 19.80
N LEU A 758 -23.97 37.21 19.52
CA LEU A 758 -22.75 36.63 20.09
C LEU A 758 -22.75 36.83 21.62
N HIS A 759 -22.42 35.79 22.38
CA HIS A 759 -22.25 35.84 23.83
C HIS A 759 -20.85 36.41 24.17
N PRO A 760 -20.68 37.16 25.27
CA PRO A 760 -19.37 37.57 25.75
C PRO A 760 -18.45 36.37 26.01
N GLN A 761 -17.17 36.48 25.64
CA GLN A 761 -16.20 35.40 25.80
C GLN A 761 -14.79 35.98 25.99
N ALA A 762 -13.90 35.22 26.63
CA ALA A 762 -12.53 35.65 26.97
C ALA A 762 -11.43 34.83 26.25
N THR A 763 -11.82 34.04 25.26
CA THR A 763 -10.99 32.99 24.64
C THR A 763 -10.31 33.39 23.34
N THR A 764 -10.86 34.37 22.62
CA THR A 764 -10.25 34.93 21.41
C THR A 764 -9.91 36.42 21.61
N PRO A 765 -8.98 36.98 20.83
CA PRO A 765 -8.63 38.40 20.91
C PRO A 765 -9.82 39.35 20.79
N GLU A 766 -9.70 40.55 21.36
CA GLU A 766 -10.73 41.59 21.25
C GLU A 766 -11.11 41.85 19.78
N GLY A 767 -12.41 42.02 19.50
CA GLY A 767 -12.94 42.18 18.14
C GLY A 767 -13.15 40.87 17.37
N THR A 768 -12.68 39.73 17.89
CA THR A 768 -12.88 38.41 17.27
C THR A 768 -13.79 37.52 18.11
N HIS A 769 -14.22 36.40 17.53
CA HIS A 769 -15.10 35.43 18.16
C HIS A 769 -14.77 34.00 17.69
N PRO A 770 -14.96 32.97 18.55
CA PRO A 770 -14.60 31.60 18.21
C PRO A 770 -15.52 30.96 17.16
N VAL A 771 -14.90 30.29 16.18
CA VAL A 771 -15.57 29.47 15.18
C VAL A 771 -14.93 28.08 15.15
N SER A 772 -15.74 27.03 15.19
CA SER A 772 -15.31 25.65 14.94
C SER A 772 -15.63 25.26 13.50
N ILE A 773 -14.66 24.66 12.82
CA ILE A 773 -14.83 24.06 11.50
C ILE A 773 -14.57 22.57 11.63
N LEU A 774 -15.59 21.76 11.33
CA LEU A 774 -15.53 20.30 11.38
C LEU A 774 -15.69 19.76 9.96
N ALA A 775 -14.64 19.13 9.46
CA ALA A 775 -14.55 18.62 8.11
C ALA A 775 -14.47 17.09 8.16
N ASN A 776 -15.62 16.43 8.03
CA ASN A 776 -15.78 15.03 8.45
C ASN A 776 -16.22 14.14 7.31
N GLN A 777 -15.89 12.86 7.44
CA GLN A 777 -16.60 11.74 6.87
C GLN A 777 -17.46 11.10 7.97
N GLN A 778 -18.76 10.96 7.69
CA GLN A 778 -19.75 10.36 8.57
C GLN A 778 -19.95 8.89 8.18
N ILE A 779 -19.92 7.99 9.17
CA ILE A 779 -19.92 6.54 8.98
C ILE A 779 -21.09 5.91 9.75
N GLY A 780 -21.87 5.06 9.06
CA GLY A 780 -22.92 4.25 9.68
C GLY A 780 -24.02 5.04 10.40
N VAL A 781 -24.28 6.29 9.98
CA VAL A 781 -25.23 7.20 10.64
C VAL A 781 -26.64 6.67 10.58
N ARG A 782 -27.31 6.58 11.74
CA ARG A 782 -28.68 6.06 11.84
C ARG A 782 -29.39 6.46 13.13
N PRO A 783 -30.73 6.40 13.17
CA PRO A 783 -31.48 6.26 14.41
C PRO A 783 -31.14 4.96 15.12
N THR A 784 -31.07 4.97 16.45
CA THR A 784 -30.74 3.80 17.28
C THR A 784 -31.69 2.62 17.14
N ILE A 785 -32.94 2.87 16.75
CA ILE A 785 -33.95 1.83 16.51
C ILE A 785 -33.71 1.07 15.20
N LEU A 786 -32.84 1.57 14.32
CA LEU A 786 -32.53 0.92 13.05
C LEU A 786 -31.24 0.10 13.15
N PRO A 787 -31.22 -1.14 12.61
CA PRO A 787 -29.98 -1.88 12.44
C PRO A 787 -29.03 -1.15 11.47
N ARG A 788 -27.71 -1.37 11.60
CA ARG A 788 -26.67 -0.68 10.81
C ARG A 788 -26.91 -0.75 9.30
N LEU A 789 -27.40 -1.89 8.80
CA LEU A 789 -27.71 -2.12 7.38
C LEU A 789 -28.79 -1.17 6.82
N LEU A 790 -29.71 -0.71 7.66
CA LEU A 790 -30.76 0.26 7.30
C LEU A 790 -30.35 1.72 7.57
N GLY A 791 -29.09 1.93 7.97
CA GLY A 791 -28.51 3.26 8.16
C GLY A 791 -28.17 3.96 6.86
N PHE A 792 -27.75 5.22 6.97
CA PHE A 792 -27.24 5.96 5.83
C PHE A 792 -25.88 5.41 5.39
N ARG A 793 -25.64 5.39 4.07
CA ARG A 793 -24.29 5.17 3.51
C ARG A 793 -23.33 6.24 4.01
N ASN A 794 -22.04 5.94 4.01
CA ASN A 794 -21.01 6.90 4.40
C ASN A 794 -21.08 8.15 3.52
N TYR A 795 -20.84 9.33 4.10
CA TYR A 795 -20.92 10.61 3.39
C TYR A 795 -19.99 11.65 4.00
N ASN A 796 -19.53 12.61 3.19
CA ASN A 796 -18.75 13.74 3.68
C ASN A 796 -19.69 14.85 4.17
N GLU A 797 -19.36 15.44 5.31
CA GLU A 797 -20.08 16.53 5.94
C GLU A 797 -19.14 17.61 6.47
N ALA A 798 -19.37 18.85 6.03
CA ALA A 798 -18.64 20.04 6.42
C ALA A 798 -19.54 20.93 7.29
N ILE A 799 -19.12 21.19 8.53
CA ILE A 799 -19.87 21.98 9.52
C ILE A 799 -19.06 23.22 9.88
N ILE A 800 -19.70 24.39 9.78
CA ILE A 800 -19.20 25.63 10.38
C ILE A 800 -20.10 25.94 11.58
N ALA A 801 -19.50 26.06 12.75
CA ALA A 801 -20.18 26.39 14.00
C ALA A 801 -19.65 27.71 14.55
N ILE A 802 -20.54 28.68 14.74
CA ILE A 802 -20.27 29.88 15.54
C ILE A 802 -20.54 29.48 16.99
N ASN A 803 -19.47 29.35 17.77
CA ASN A 803 -19.54 29.00 19.19
C ASN A 803 -20.01 30.20 20.02
N ASP A 804 -20.34 29.98 21.29
CA ASP A 804 -20.61 31.05 22.25
C ASP A 804 -21.66 32.08 21.76
N VAL A 805 -22.84 31.61 21.33
CA VAL A 805 -23.99 32.47 21.01
C VAL A 805 -25.04 32.43 22.10
N GLN A 806 -25.86 33.46 22.17
CA GLN A 806 -27.03 33.54 23.05
C GLN A 806 -28.30 33.86 22.26
N VAL A 807 -29.44 33.46 22.80
CA VAL A 807 -30.73 33.54 22.13
C VAL A 807 -31.76 34.19 23.05
N GLU A 808 -32.54 35.13 22.50
CA GLU A 808 -33.57 35.84 23.25
C GLU A 808 -34.61 34.88 23.85
N GLY A 809 -34.87 35.01 25.14
CA GLY A 809 -35.84 34.18 25.88
C GLY A 809 -35.31 32.83 26.37
N HIS A 810 -34.02 32.52 26.18
CA HIS A 810 -33.40 31.28 26.63
C HIS A 810 -32.06 31.54 27.34
N ASP A 811 -32.00 31.23 28.64
CA ASP A 811 -30.74 31.22 29.40
C ASP A 811 -29.85 30.07 28.89
N GLY A 812 -28.61 30.35 28.51
CA GLY A 812 -27.72 29.34 27.93
C GLY A 812 -26.60 29.94 27.09
N VAL A 813 -25.51 29.19 26.90
CA VAL A 813 -24.50 29.48 25.88
C VAL A 813 -24.56 28.35 24.86
N PHE A 814 -24.77 28.69 23.59
CA PHE A 814 -25.07 27.73 22.55
C PHE A 814 -24.06 27.81 21.40
N ALA A 815 -24.11 26.84 20.50
CA ALA A 815 -23.47 26.91 19.19
C ALA A 815 -24.52 27.07 18.08
N TYR A 816 -24.25 27.92 17.10
CA TYR A 816 -25.08 28.09 15.91
C TYR A 816 -24.38 27.55 14.68
N LEU A 817 -25.10 26.78 13.86
CA LEU A 817 -24.59 26.23 12.61
C LEU A 817 -25.13 27.05 11.43
N PRO A 818 -24.49 28.19 11.06
CA PRO A 818 -24.95 28.99 9.94
C PRO A 818 -24.95 28.21 8.63
N ASN A 819 -24.06 27.21 8.52
CA ASN A 819 -23.80 26.54 7.26
C ASN A 819 -23.32 25.09 7.48
N LEU A 820 -23.90 24.18 6.70
CA LEU A 820 -23.57 22.77 6.73
C LEU A 820 -23.72 22.17 5.32
N TYR A 821 -22.63 21.69 4.73
CA TYR A 821 -22.65 21.02 3.42
C TYR A 821 -22.43 19.52 3.56
N LEU A 822 -23.06 18.73 2.69
CA LEU A 822 -22.83 17.30 2.60
C LEU A 822 -23.09 16.76 1.19
N ASN A 823 -22.51 15.60 0.87
CA ASN A 823 -22.68 14.94 -0.43
C ASN A 823 -23.78 13.84 -0.43
N SER A 824 -24.68 13.83 0.57
CA SER A 824 -25.76 12.83 0.67
C SER A 824 -27.13 13.45 0.97
N ASN A 825 -28.15 13.06 0.20
CA ASN A 825 -29.47 13.70 0.25
C ASN A 825 -30.37 13.21 1.40
N LEU A 826 -30.30 11.92 1.79
CA LEU A 826 -31.12 11.40 2.90
C LEU A 826 -30.76 12.03 4.25
N PRO A 827 -29.47 12.12 4.65
CA PRO A 827 -29.08 12.81 5.88
C PRO A 827 -29.38 14.32 5.83
N ARG A 828 -29.38 14.94 4.64
CA ARG A 828 -29.77 16.34 4.46
C ARG A 828 -31.23 16.54 4.83
N LEU A 829 -32.13 15.76 4.22
CA LEU A 829 -33.57 15.83 4.46
C LEU A 829 -33.88 15.59 5.95
N ALA A 830 -33.27 14.56 6.54
CA ALA A 830 -33.44 14.26 7.96
C ALA A 830 -32.99 15.42 8.86
N GLY A 831 -31.80 15.97 8.64
CA GLY A 831 -31.28 17.08 9.45
C GLY A 831 -32.14 18.35 9.37
N VAL A 832 -32.63 18.69 8.17
CA VAL A 832 -33.47 19.88 7.96
C VAL A 832 -34.84 19.73 8.63
N TRP A 833 -35.49 18.57 8.50
CA TRP A 833 -36.85 18.37 9.01
C TRP A 833 -36.89 18.08 10.50
N PHE A 834 -35.95 17.30 11.03
CA PHE A 834 -35.98 16.89 12.44
C PHE A 834 -35.22 17.85 13.36
N TYR A 835 -34.19 18.54 12.88
CA TYR A 835 -33.30 19.35 13.75
C TYR A 835 -33.16 20.82 13.31
N GLY A 836 -33.80 21.23 12.21
CA GLY A 836 -33.72 22.61 11.72
C GLY A 836 -32.34 23.02 11.19
N TYR A 837 -31.43 22.07 10.95
CA TYR A 837 -30.08 22.38 10.45
C TYR A 837 -30.13 22.98 9.03
N ASN A 838 -29.24 23.95 8.74
CA ASN A 838 -29.07 24.53 7.41
C ASN A 838 -28.23 23.62 6.48
N LYS A 839 -28.72 22.39 6.24
CA LYS A 839 -28.01 21.41 5.41
C LYS A 839 -28.23 21.64 3.92
N LYS A 840 -27.15 21.79 3.15
CA LYS A 840 -27.13 21.98 1.69
C LYS A 840 -26.35 20.86 1.00
N LEU A 841 -26.78 20.46 -0.19
CA LEU A 841 -25.98 19.54 -1.00
C LEU A 841 -24.76 20.27 -1.60
N GLY A 842 -23.66 19.55 -1.74
CA GLY A 842 -22.45 20.02 -2.40
C GLY A 842 -21.58 18.87 -2.89
N LYS A 843 -20.51 19.22 -3.62
CA LYS A 843 -19.42 18.30 -3.94
C LYS A 843 -18.34 18.46 -2.87
N LEU A 844 -18.11 17.39 -2.11
CA LEU A 844 -17.15 17.37 -1.01
C LEU A 844 -16.17 16.21 -1.22
N SER A 845 -14.87 16.50 -1.08
CA SER A 845 -13.80 15.51 -1.08
C SER A 845 -12.97 15.63 0.19
N MET A 846 -12.49 14.51 0.69
CA MET A 846 -11.61 14.41 1.87
C MET A 846 -10.46 13.46 1.54
N GLY A 847 -9.23 13.93 1.73
CA GLY A 847 -8.01 13.11 1.70
C GLY A 847 -7.36 13.02 3.09
N ASN A 848 -6.12 12.54 3.16
CA ASN A 848 -5.41 12.47 4.44
C ASN A 848 -4.90 13.82 4.95
N ASP A 849 -4.76 14.80 4.06
CA ASP A 849 -4.20 16.12 4.32
C ASP A 849 -5.08 17.27 3.79
N HIS A 850 -6.25 16.98 3.21
CA HIS A 850 -7.07 18.02 2.60
C HIS A 850 -8.58 17.74 2.71
N TYR A 851 -9.36 18.82 2.56
CA TYR A 851 -10.81 18.78 2.45
C TYR A 851 -11.29 19.87 1.50
N THR A 852 -12.23 19.56 0.62
CA THR A 852 -12.79 20.56 -0.32
C THR A 852 -14.30 20.61 -0.23
N VAL A 853 -14.86 21.82 -0.36
CA VAL A 853 -16.30 22.07 -0.39
C VAL A 853 -16.63 22.96 -1.58
N ALA A 854 -17.48 22.43 -2.47
CA ALA A 854 -18.00 23.14 -3.62
C ALA A 854 -19.53 22.99 -3.71
N THR A 855 -20.17 23.89 -4.46
CA THR A 855 -21.60 23.79 -4.80
C THR A 855 -21.88 22.50 -5.61
N GLU A 856 -23.14 22.12 -5.77
CA GLU A 856 -23.52 21.00 -6.67
C GLU A 856 -23.02 21.21 -8.11
N GLN A 857 -22.91 22.48 -8.53
CA GLN A 857 -22.41 22.89 -9.84
C GLN A 857 -20.87 22.91 -9.94
N GLY A 858 -20.16 22.69 -8.83
CA GLY A 858 -18.70 22.64 -8.77
C GLY A 858 -18.01 23.98 -8.49
N SER A 859 -18.75 25.04 -8.16
CA SER A 859 -18.14 26.31 -7.73
C SER A 859 -17.50 26.18 -6.35
N PRO A 860 -16.21 26.49 -6.17
CA PRO A 860 -15.53 26.39 -4.87
C PRO A 860 -16.16 27.31 -3.81
N ILE A 861 -16.25 26.81 -2.57
CA ILE A 861 -16.77 27.57 -1.42
C ILE A 861 -15.67 27.78 -0.40
N TRP A 862 -15.10 26.69 0.12
CA TRP A 862 -13.91 26.70 0.96
C TRP A 862 -13.14 25.39 0.79
N SER A 863 -11.86 25.42 1.10
CA SER A 863 -10.99 24.24 1.15
C SER A 863 -10.09 24.29 2.38
N ALA A 864 -9.59 23.15 2.80
CA ALA A 864 -8.66 23.02 3.91
C ALA A 864 -7.46 22.17 3.51
N LYS A 865 -6.29 22.55 4.05
CA LYS A 865 -5.08 21.73 4.08
C LYS A 865 -4.70 21.46 5.54
N TYR A 866 -4.20 20.26 5.81
CA TYR A 866 -3.89 19.75 7.13
C TYR A 866 -2.51 19.08 7.14
N ALA A 867 -1.66 19.46 8.10
CA ALA A 867 -0.34 18.86 8.29
C ALA A 867 -0.27 18.14 9.64
N GLN A 868 -0.41 16.81 9.61
CA GLN A 868 -0.28 15.93 10.79
C GLN A 868 1.16 15.48 10.99
N ARG A 869 1.79 15.91 12.09
CA ARG A 869 3.20 15.60 12.41
C ARG A 869 3.39 14.54 13.51
N ASP A 870 2.32 14.22 14.24
CA ASP A 870 2.33 13.23 15.32
C ASP A 870 1.43 12.03 15.03
N MET A 871 1.74 10.91 15.69
CA MET A 871 0.88 9.73 15.69
C MET A 871 -0.40 10.00 16.48
N GLN A 872 -1.48 9.33 16.08
CA GLN A 872 -2.73 9.35 16.84
C GLN A 872 -2.55 8.81 18.26
N ARG A 873 -3.31 9.35 19.21
CA ARG A 873 -3.38 8.91 20.60
C ARG A 873 -4.74 9.27 21.21
N PRO A 874 -5.11 8.74 22.39
CA PRO A 874 -6.31 9.17 23.09
C PRO A 874 -6.37 10.69 23.31
N LEU A 875 -7.52 11.32 23.11
CA LEU A 875 -7.69 12.75 23.41
C LEU A 875 -7.49 13.06 24.90
N THR A 876 -7.71 12.06 25.77
CA THR A 876 -7.43 12.15 27.21
C THR A 876 -5.97 12.40 27.54
N ASP A 877 -5.05 12.14 26.60
CA ASP A 877 -3.62 12.40 26.78
C ASP A 877 -3.25 13.88 26.53
N TYR A 878 -4.20 14.70 26.06
CA TYR A 878 -4.01 16.13 25.80
C TYR A 878 -4.58 16.99 26.92
N GLY A 879 -3.78 17.94 27.42
CA GLY A 879 -4.24 18.91 28.44
C GLY A 879 -5.41 19.79 28.00
N ALA A 880 -5.66 19.89 26.70
CA ALA A 880 -6.73 20.70 26.10
C ALA A 880 -8.10 19.98 25.99
N LEU A 881 -8.27 18.74 26.49
CA LEU A 881 -9.54 18.00 26.44
C LEU A 881 -10.73 18.85 26.95
N GLY A 882 -10.55 19.57 28.06
CA GLY A 882 -11.60 20.42 28.62
C GLY A 882 -12.05 21.54 27.67
N ASP A 883 -11.12 22.16 26.96
CA ASP A 883 -11.42 23.25 26.03
C ASP A 883 -12.01 22.78 24.71
N VAL A 884 -11.60 21.60 24.24
CA VAL A 884 -12.24 20.90 23.12
C VAL A 884 -13.67 20.53 23.49
N ALA A 885 -13.87 19.89 24.64
CA ALA A 885 -15.19 19.48 25.11
C ALA A 885 -16.14 20.65 25.29
N ARG A 886 -15.64 21.77 25.85
CA ARG A 886 -16.43 23.00 26.04
C ARG A 886 -17.02 23.55 24.74
N ARG A 887 -16.34 23.37 23.60
CA ARG A 887 -16.76 23.93 22.29
C ARG A 887 -17.47 22.91 21.42
N ALA A 888 -16.91 21.71 21.31
CA ALA A 888 -17.46 20.66 20.46
C ALA A 888 -18.81 20.12 20.99
N ASN A 889 -19.01 20.12 22.32
CA ASN A 889 -20.24 19.64 22.95
C ASN A 889 -21.19 20.78 23.39
N GLN A 890 -21.06 22.00 22.84
CA GLN A 890 -22.07 23.04 23.08
C GLN A 890 -23.41 22.60 22.50
N VAL A 891 -24.50 22.89 23.22
CA VAL A 891 -25.84 22.67 22.71
C VAL A 891 -26.02 23.48 21.44
N VAL A 892 -26.37 22.80 20.36
CA VAL A 892 -26.63 23.42 19.07
C VAL A 892 -28.04 24.02 19.08
N VAL A 893 -28.15 25.28 18.66
CA VAL A 893 -29.43 25.98 18.51
C VAL A 893 -29.69 26.34 17.05
N THR A 894 -30.91 26.08 16.59
CA THR A 894 -31.36 26.35 15.21
C THR A 894 -32.76 26.97 15.19
N LEU A 895 -33.12 27.58 14.06
CA LEU A 895 -34.51 27.91 13.76
C LEU A 895 -35.13 26.79 12.93
N ASN A 896 -36.16 26.14 13.47
CA ASN A 896 -36.89 25.14 12.71
C ASN A 896 -37.74 25.76 11.60
N LYS A 897 -38.38 24.94 10.77
CA LYS A 897 -39.22 25.39 9.63
C LYS A 897 -40.42 26.26 10.04
N TRP A 898 -40.78 26.29 11.32
CA TRP A 898 -41.84 27.13 11.87
C TRP A 898 -41.32 28.38 12.58
N GLY A 899 -40.02 28.70 12.45
CA GLY A 899 -39.41 29.88 13.06
C GLY A 899 -39.27 29.81 14.57
N LYS A 900 -39.31 28.61 15.17
CA LYS A 900 -39.09 28.41 16.61
C LYS A 900 -37.68 27.90 16.88
N TRP A 901 -37.11 28.32 18.00
CA TRP A 901 -35.83 27.80 18.49
C TRP A 901 -35.92 26.31 18.77
N GLN A 902 -34.95 25.58 18.24
CA GLN A 902 -34.78 24.16 18.44
C GLN A 902 -33.38 23.88 18.97
N PHE A 903 -33.30 23.07 20.01
CA PHE A 903 -32.06 22.74 20.71
C PHE A 903 -31.76 21.26 20.51
N SER A 904 -30.51 20.97 20.19
CA SER A 904 -30.02 19.61 20.00
C SER A 904 -28.62 19.46 20.57
N ASN A 905 -28.32 18.28 21.07
CA ASN A 905 -27.06 18.01 21.73
C ASN A 905 -26.31 16.90 20.99
N LEU A 906 -25.10 17.21 20.56
CA LEU A 906 -24.20 16.32 19.84
C LEU A 906 -23.05 15.96 20.79
N ASP A 907 -22.97 14.71 21.20
CA ASP A 907 -21.87 14.18 22.01
C ASP A 907 -20.92 13.42 21.11
N PHE A 908 -19.69 13.93 20.97
CA PHE A 908 -18.64 13.33 20.17
C PHE A 908 -17.87 12.20 20.87
N GLY A 909 -18.27 11.75 22.08
CA GLY A 909 -17.61 10.64 22.76
C GLY A 909 -16.12 10.91 23.04
N LEU A 910 -15.79 12.18 23.34
CA LEU A 910 -14.42 12.71 23.36
C LEU A 910 -13.47 11.96 24.30
N THR A 911 -13.96 11.32 25.35
CA THR A 911 -13.16 10.50 26.28
C THR A 911 -12.66 9.19 25.67
N SER A 912 -13.31 8.71 24.62
CA SER A 912 -12.88 7.55 23.82
C SER A 912 -12.28 7.92 22.47
N ALA A 913 -12.26 9.22 22.14
CA ALA A 913 -11.76 9.70 20.86
C ALA A 913 -10.24 9.48 20.75
N GLN A 914 -9.81 9.04 19.57
CA GLN A 914 -8.41 9.12 19.16
C GLN A 914 -8.23 10.41 18.37
N VAL A 915 -7.15 11.14 18.63
CA VAL A 915 -6.83 12.38 17.92
C VAL A 915 -5.35 12.45 17.55
N ALA A 916 -5.04 13.26 16.55
CA ALA A 916 -3.69 13.69 16.22
C ALA A 916 -3.70 15.19 15.94
N GLY A 917 -2.83 15.96 16.60
CA GLY A 917 -2.68 17.39 16.33
C GLY A 917 -2.28 17.64 14.88
N VAL A 918 -2.95 18.60 14.23
CA VAL A 918 -2.66 19.00 12.84
C VAL A 918 -2.55 20.51 12.72
N HIS A 919 -1.62 21.00 11.90
CA HIS A 919 -1.68 22.38 11.46
C HIS A 919 -2.78 22.48 10.40
N ALA A 920 -3.72 23.42 10.53
CA ALA A 920 -4.84 23.58 9.61
C ALA A 920 -4.77 24.94 8.92
N GLN A 921 -4.86 24.94 7.59
CA GLN A 921 -5.04 26.14 6.78
C GLN A 921 -6.37 26.04 6.03
N ILE A 922 -7.33 26.88 6.39
CA ILE A 922 -8.63 27.01 5.72
C ILE A 922 -8.57 28.18 4.75
N ASP A 923 -8.95 27.96 3.50
CA ASP A 923 -9.08 28.99 2.47
C ASP A 923 -10.55 29.13 2.07
N VAL A 924 -11.16 30.28 2.39
CA VAL A 924 -12.55 30.59 2.08
C VAL A 924 -12.59 31.38 0.78
N GLN A 925 -13.05 30.75 -0.30
CA GLN A 925 -13.16 31.39 -1.62
C GLN A 925 -14.48 32.16 -1.80
N ASN A 926 -15.58 31.71 -1.17
CA ASN A 926 -16.88 32.39 -1.26
C ASN A 926 -17.48 32.68 0.12
N ALA A 927 -17.37 33.93 0.56
CA ALA A 927 -17.79 34.36 1.89
C ALA A 927 -19.30 34.19 2.14
N GLU A 928 -20.13 34.49 1.14
CA GLU A 928 -21.59 34.43 1.26
C GLU A 928 -22.06 32.97 1.39
N LEU A 929 -21.52 32.08 0.56
CA LEU A 929 -21.86 30.66 0.59
C LEU A 929 -21.26 29.93 1.79
N ALA A 930 -20.12 30.40 2.31
CA ALA A 930 -19.47 29.86 3.49
C ALA A 930 -20.08 30.40 4.81
N ASN A 931 -20.69 31.58 4.79
CA ASN A 931 -21.04 32.35 5.99
C ASN A 931 -19.82 32.63 6.90
N LEU A 932 -18.66 32.84 6.27
CA LEU A 932 -17.38 33.19 6.90
C LEU A 932 -16.68 34.25 6.04
N PRO A 933 -15.80 35.09 6.60
CA PRO A 933 -15.01 36.02 5.80
C PRO A 933 -14.15 35.27 4.77
N ALA A 934 -14.00 35.85 3.58
CA ALA A 934 -13.11 35.32 2.55
C ALA A 934 -11.64 35.46 2.99
N GLY A 935 -10.80 34.52 2.57
CA GLY A 935 -9.37 34.50 2.84
C GLY A 935 -8.92 33.31 3.69
N LYS A 936 -7.70 33.42 4.20
CA LYS A 936 -7.00 32.33 4.91
C LYS A 936 -7.18 32.41 6.41
N MET A 937 -7.50 31.28 7.03
CA MET A 937 -7.51 31.10 8.49
C MET A 937 -6.55 29.96 8.84
N ILE A 938 -5.72 30.17 9.86
CA ILE A 938 -4.69 29.22 10.28
C ILE A 938 -4.95 28.83 11.73
N SER A 939 -4.88 27.52 12.01
CA SER A 939 -4.93 26.97 13.35
C SER A 939 -3.72 26.07 13.61
N GLN A 940 -3.05 26.29 14.73
CA GLN A 940 -1.90 25.49 15.16
C GLN A 940 -2.34 24.10 15.64
N PRO A 941 -1.45 23.09 15.61
CA PRO A 941 -1.77 21.75 16.13
C PRO A 941 -2.20 21.75 17.60
N LEU A 942 -3.15 20.88 17.94
CA LEU A 942 -3.49 20.53 19.31
C LEU A 942 -2.22 20.06 20.06
N GLN A 943 -1.90 20.75 21.16
CA GLN A 943 -0.67 20.52 21.94
C GLN A 943 -0.91 19.54 23.09
N ILE A 944 0.03 18.61 23.31
CA ILE A 944 -0.04 17.65 24.43
C ILE A 944 0.06 18.37 25.77
N ASN A 945 1.05 19.26 25.90
CA ASN A 945 1.29 20.07 27.08
C ASN A 945 0.88 21.51 26.77
N ALA A 946 -0.25 21.97 27.30
CA ALA A 946 -0.56 23.40 27.34
C ALA A 946 0.36 24.04 28.41
N GLY A 947 1.54 24.52 28.01
CA GLY A 947 2.42 25.24 28.93
C GLY A 947 1.71 26.48 29.48
N GLU A 948 1.90 26.77 30.77
CA GLU A 948 1.31 27.91 31.49
C GLU A 948 1.70 29.30 30.90
N ASN A 949 2.56 29.38 29.87
CA ASN A 949 3.16 30.61 29.36
C ASN A 949 3.06 30.80 27.83
N SER A 950 2.04 30.30 27.13
CA SER A 950 1.82 30.68 25.71
C SER A 950 0.93 31.92 25.59
N PRO A 951 1.43 33.11 25.19
CA PRO A 951 0.66 34.36 25.24
C PRO A 951 -0.26 34.62 24.03
N GLN A 952 -0.56 33.64 23.18
CA GLN A 952 -1.39 33.84 21.99
C GLN A 952 -2.41 32.70 21.80
N SER A 953 -3.70 33.05 21.95
CA SER A 953 -4.92 32.27 21.66
C SER A 953 -5.28 31.13 22.64
N ALA A 954 -6.37 31.30 23.41
CA ALA A 954 -6.98 30.27 24.28
C ALA A 954 -7.91 29.30 23.51
N LEU A 955 -7.66 29.09 22.22
CA LEU A 955 -8.31 28.07 21.40
C LEU A 955 -7.47 26.78 21.41
N PRO A 956 -8.11 25.60 21.37
CA PRO A 956 -7.42 24.31 21.49
C PRO A 956 -6.54 23.95 20.28
N GLY A 957 -6.55 24.71 19.18
CA GLY A 957 -5.80 24.41 17.96
C GLY A 957 -6.60 23.53 16.99
N ALA A 958 -5.93 22.71 16.19
CA ALA A 958 -6.56 21.81 15.23
C ALA A 958 -6.04 20.38 15.36
N PHE A 959 -6.90 19.42 15.05
CA PHE A 959 -6.59 17.99 15.13
C PHE A 959 -7.47 17.16 14.18
N ARG A 960 -6.94 16.02 13.74
CA ARG A 960 -7.74 14.93 13.17
C ARG A 960 -8.33 14.11 14.31
N ILE A 961 -9.55 13.63 14.16
CA ILE A 961 -10.29 12.89 15.18
C ILE A 961 -10.98 11.65 14.58
N TRP A 962 -10.90 10.56 15.34
CA TRP A 962 -11.63 9.31 15.11
C TRP A 962 -12.46 9.02 16.35
N THR A 963 -13.78 9.04 16.22
CA THR A 963 -14.68 8.81 17.36
C THR A 963 -16.07 8.33 16.94
N SER A 964 -16.81 7.77 17.89
CA SER A 964 -18.26 7.57 17.77
C SER A 964 -18.99 8.79 18.35
N TRP A 965 -20.18 9.10 17.84
CA TRP A 965 -20.99 10.20 18.32
C TRP A 965 -22.46 9.83 18.49
N THR A 966 -23.14 10.58 19.36
CA THR A 966 -24.60 10.50 19.55
C THR A 966 -25.25 11.87 19.40
N LEU A 967 -26.45 11.90 18.82
CA LEU A 967 -27.26 13.12 18.65
C LEU A 967 -28.60 12.93 19.36
N SER A 968 -28.93 13.85 20.25
CA SER A 968 -30.17 13.84 21.05
C SER A 968 -31.43 13.65 20.21
N ASN A 969 -32.50 13.11 20.80
CA ASN A 969 -33.82 13.02 20.19
C ASN A 969 -34.34 14.40 19.71
N PRO A 970 -34.85 14.54 18.47
CA PRO A 970 -35.34 15.82 17.96
C PRO A 970 -36.52 16.40 18.77
N PHE A 971 -37.30 15.56 19.45
CA PHE A 971 -38.45 15.96 20.27
C PHE A 971 -38.06 16.43 21.68
N ASP A 972 -36.78 16.35 22.02
CA ASP A 972 -36.27 16.62 23.38
C ASP A 972 -35.74 18.06 23.57
N SER A 973 -35.88 18.88 22.53
CA SER A 973 -35.45 20.29 22.47
C SER A 973 -35.78 21.10 23.74
N GLY A 974 -37.02 21.02 24.22
CA GLY A 974 -37.45 21.78 25.41
C GLY A 974 -36.82 21.31 26.73
N ARG A 975 -36.40 20.05 26.83
CA ARG A 975 -35.64 19.55 27.99
C ARG A 975 -34.19 19.98 27.89
N ILE A 976 -33.58 19.88 26.70
CA ILE A 976 -32.19 20.29 26.44
C ILE A 976 -32.00 21.77 26.78
N ALA A 977 -32.90 22.65 26.32
CA ALA A 977 -32.85 24.08 26.65
C ALA A 977 -32.87 24.34 28.16
N ARG A 978 -33.70 23.61 28.92
CA ARG A 978 -33.78 23.73 30.39
C ARG A 978 -32.54 23.20 31.10
N LEU A 979 -31.93 22.14 30.59
CA LEU A 979 -30.69 21.60 31.13
C LEU A 979 -29.52 22.56 30.91
N GLU A 980 -29.45 23.20 29.74
CA GLU A 980 -28.43 24.21 29.45
C GLU A 980 -28.61 25.46 30.33
N ALA A 981 -29.85 25.93 30.49
CA ALA A 981 -30.18 27.00 31.43
C ALA A 981 -29.79 26.68 32.88
N ALA A 982 -29.92 25.41 33.30
CA ALA A 982 -29.53 24.97 34.64
C ALA A 982 -28.01 24.87 34.81
N ARG A 983 -27.27 24.47 33.76
CA ARG A 983 -25.80 24.43 33.77
C ARG A 983 -25.18 25.80 33.95
N ASN A 984 -25.75 26.84 33.34
CA ASN A 984 -25.27 28.22 33.45
C ASN A 984 -25.58 28.92 34.79
N ARG A 985 -26.35 28.28 35.68
CA ARG A 985 -26.67 28.80 37.02
C ARG A 985 -25.75 28.24 38.11
N LEU A 986 -24.88 27.29 37.76
CA LEU A 986 -23.81 26.72 38.58
C LEU A 986 -22.47 27.27 38.10
#